data_AF-A0A959IQJ4-F1
#
_entry.id   AF-A0A959IQJ4-F1
#
_cell.length_a   1.000
_cell.length_b   1.000
_cell.length_c   1.000
_cell.angle_alpha   90.00
_cell.angle_beta   90.00
_cell.angle_gamma   90.00
#
_symmetry.space_group_name_H-M   'P 1'
#
loop_
_entity.id
_entity.type
_entity.pdbx_description
1 polymer ?
#
loop_
_entity_poly.entity_id
_entity_poly.type
_entity_poly.pdbx_seq_one_letter_code
_entity_poly.pdbx_strand_id
1 'polypeptide(L)'
;AAICEIPRPEATEPQPLTEESRPTVGLFELEIRTISGTPAGGYSGSGIIVIPFLNEVKVLVQFERIKVNTDNQVFEGEVEAQKDRAWEIPLLNNGLAGNVLNMAGVDKNEINAAIQEPARWLSLYEDGEMALPLTLDNGLAMLGLMDMTFTPEKASLKVVCNMDFPTEYEITSQLISLGAVICFGPEGLEDDRLIYQVDDINLTGNEGGYDLYIKGINQAQTLDTTRVSYLEWDCDGFRKFNLAGELVFPRDDMVPVNEQGQTIDGDEQVKAFFRVSWASGDGWIAGLDFNHAFTPTGLDEGWVFAVDNAYIDQSTLENPPNLVFPEYYEDEDMFNPEFDQLWRGAFIEQVTVRVPERFKTFNQTGQLTFQANNLLYDGTGFTADVRAEHLIAYPSGDLDGWQYSLDTIALRWVSSTFRKGRLAGNVRIAGLEEDEFIHYYALLNRVDVEDPNTQTTNTESYFEMIAQPNAEIDYRFDALRSTLKIAQDSRLEATHTPADGWEVLATLNGALTLDGNLSSAIQQIPYVNFTGITFQGFQIGNKVGFEPGIWAVASPQKTLAGFPVTLDGLTVARELSLDGVRLGLSFDLTVNVAEYLSGSSSLVLWAELHMPGDSVHFASFGGASMEDIDLDHDFGIVKLDGGITYYEDDPVFGNGFKGEIDAEVRVG
;
A
#
# COMPACT_ATOMS: atom_id res chain seq x y z
N ALA A 1 -6.27 47.08 -3.25
CA ALA A 1 -5.19 47.58 -2.39
C ALA A 1 -5.51 49.00 -1.97
N ALA A 2 -5.10 49.39 -0.76
CA ALA A 2 -4.91 50.81 -0.45
C ALA A 2 -3.70 51.35 -1.22
N ILE A 3 -3.73 52.63 -1.59
CA ILE A 3 -2.53 53.33 -2.09
C ILE A 3 -1.58 53.45 -0.89
N CYS A 4 -0.36 52.90 -1.02
CA CYS A 4 0.64 52.92 0.05
C CYS A 4 2.01 53.47 -0.39
N GLU A 5 2.23 53.58 -1.71
CA GLU A 5 3.41 54.23 -2.29
C GLU A 5 2.98 55.45 -3.12
N ILE A 6 3.71 56.56 -2.97
CA ILE A 6 3.52 57.80 -3.71
C ILE A 6 4.87 58.33 -4.22
N PRO A 7 4.87 59.14 -5.30
CA PRO A 7 6.09 59.83 -5.73
C PRO A 7 6.63 60.74 -4.63
N ARG A 8 7.96 60.80 -4.51
CA ARG A 8 8.63 61.75 -3.61
C ARG A 8 8.21 63.19 -3.92
N PRO A 9 8.03 64.06 -2.92
CA PRO A 9 7.71 65.46 -3.15
C PRO A 9 8.73 66.17 -4.06
N GLU A 10 8.26 66.87 -5.09
CA GLU A 10 9.11 67.60 -6.04
C GLU A 10 9.68 68.90 -5.46
N ALA A 11 8.91 69.58 -4.60
CA ALA A 11 9.36 70.77 -3.91
C ALA A 11 10.31 70.38 -2.76
N THR A 12 11.53 70.91 -2.80
CA THR A 12 12.59 70.59 -1.82
C THR A 12 13.10 71.82 -1.08
N GLU A 13 12.41 72.96 -1.17
CA GLU A 13 12.77 74.17 -0.42
C GLU A 13 12.32 74.04 1.04
N PRO A 14 13.24 73.95 2.02
CA PRO A 14 12.88 73.65 3.40
C PRO A 14 12.25 74.85 4.11
N GLN A 15 11.18 74.60 4.86
CA GLN A 15 10.48 75.61 5.67
C GLN A 15 10.70 75.42 7.19
N PRO A 16 10.53 76.48 8.01
CA PRO A 16 10.58 76.35 9.47
C PRO A 16 9.39 75.58 10.02
N LEU A 17 9.65 74.73 11.03
CA LEU A 17 8.63 73.97 11.77
C LEU A 17 8.56 74.39 13.23
N THR A 18 7.37 74.25 13.81
CA THR A 18 7.04 74.44 15.24
C THR A 18 6.24 73.24 15.75
N GLU A 19 6.01 73.15 17.07
CA GLU A 19 5.14 72.12 17.67
C GLU A 19 3.66 72.24 17.21
N GLU A 20 3.25 73.41 16.71
CA GLU A 20 1.92 73.61 16.11
C GLU A 20 1.85 73.14 14.65
N SER A 21 2.99 72.85 14.03
CA SER A 21 3.04 72.38 12.64
C SER A 21 2.51 70.94 12.53
N ARG A 22 1.90 70.63 11.39
CA ARG A 22 1.32 69.31 11.08
C ARG A 22 1.75 68.84 9.68
N PRO A 23 3.04 68.54 9.46
CA PRO A 23 3.51 68.13 8.14
C PRO A 23 3.01 66.74 7.76
N THR A 24 2.87 66.49 6.46
CA THR A 24 2.56 65.15 5.94
C THR A 24 3.85 64.38 5.62
N VAL A 25 4.00 63.18 6.17
CA VAL A 25 5.05 62.23 5.79
C VAL A 25 4.43 61.11 4.95
N GLY A 26 4.77 61.07 3.66
CA GLY A 26 4.05 60.25 2.69
C GLY A 26 2.56 60.60 2.69
N LEU A 27 1.72 59.63 3.07
CA LEU A 27 0.26 59.76 3.15
C LEU A 27 -0.27 60.09 4.55
N PHE A 28 0.59 60.27 5.54
CA PHE A 28 0.20 60.41 6.96
C PHE A 28 0.53 61.78 7.51
N GLU A 29 -0.33 62.33 8.37
CA GLU A 29 -0.06 63.58 9.09
C GLU A 29 0.75 63.30 10.37
N LEU A 30 1.81 64.07 10.59
CA LEU A 30 2.63 64.03 11.80
C LEU A 30 2.22 65.15 12.76
N GLU A 31 1.67 64.78 13.92
CA GLU A 31 1.48 65.70 15.05
C GLU A 31 2.80 65.83 15.84
N ILE A 32 3.44 67.00 15.77
CA ILE A 32 4.71 67.23 16.45
C ILE A 32 4.48 67.49 17.93
N ARG A 33 5.21 66.77 18.79
CA ARG A 33 5.23 66.95 20.26
C ARG A 33 6.46 67.68 20.74
N THR A 34 7.62 67.28 20.25
CA THR A 34 8.89 67.94 20.52
C THR A 34 9.65 68.09 19.22
N ILE A 35 10.38 69.20 19.06
CA ILE A 35 11.15 69.43 17.85
C ILE A 35 12.42 70.23 18.15
N SER A 36 13.50 69.83 17.51
CA SER A 36 14.79 70.51 17.56
C SER A 36 15.46 70.44 16.20
N GLY A 37 16.23 71.47 15.82
CA GLY A 37 16.91 71.53 14.54
C GLY A 37 16.66 72.82 13.78
N THR A 38 16.93 72.80 12.48
CA THR A 38 16.81 73.97 11.59
C THR A 38 16.34 73.52 10.20
N PRO A 39 15.75 74.41 9.37
CA PRO A 39 15.28 74.03 8.03
C PRO A 39 16.36 73.41 7.16
N ALA A 40 17.58 73.95 7.19
CA ALA A 40 18.71 73.45 6.40
C ALA A 40 19.31 72.15 6.97
N GLY A 41 19.38 72.02 8.30
CA GLY A 41 20.00 70.89 9.00
C GLY A 41 19.10 69.66 9.16
N GLY A 42 17.79 69.81 8.93
CA GLY A 42 16.76 68.84 9.29
C GLY A 42 16.31 69.02 10.75
N TYR A 43 15.13 68.48 11.04
CA TYR A 43 14.50 68.49 12.36
C TYR A 43 14.46 67.08 12.94
N SER A 44 14.69 66.95 14.24
CA SER A 44 14.53 65.72 14.99
C SER A 44 13.68 65.95 16.23
N GLY A 45 12.91 64.94 16.63
CA GLY A 45 11.98 65.06 17.73
C GLY A 45 11.03 63.87 17.86
N SER A 46 9.92 64.10 18.55
CA SER A 46 8.86 63.12 18.76
C SER A 46 7.51 63.67 18.35
N GLY A 47 6.59 62.76 18.04
CA GLY A 47 5.25 63.11 17.60
C GLY A 47 4.29 61.95 17.70
N ILE A 48 3.15 62.12 17.04
CA ILE A 48 2.08 61.13 16.93
C ILE A 48 1.67 61.04 15.47
N ILE A 49 1.42 59.83 15.00
CA ILE A 49 0.72 59.57 13.75
C ILE A 49 -0.54 58.77 14.08
N VAL A 50 -1.68 59.21 13.57
CA VAL A 50 -2.96 58.47 13.68
C VAL A 50 -3.04 57.48 12.53
N ILE A 51 -3.41 56.24 12.81
CA ILE A 51 -3.59 55.19 11.79
C ILE A 51 -5.09 54.90 11.65
N PRO A 52 -5.77 55.45 10.62
CA PRO A 52 -7.23 55.43 10.57
C PRO A 52 -7.83 54.02 10.51
N PHE A 53 -7.28 53.15 9.65
CA PHE A 53 -7.80 51.79 9.47
C PHE A 53 -7.55 50.86 10.68
N LEU A 54 -6.69 51.25 11.63
CA LEU A 54 -6.41 50.51 12.86
C LEU A 54 -7.14 51.15 14.05
N ASN A 55 -8.46 51.34 13.91
CA ASN A 55 -9.32 51.95 14.94
C ASN A 55 -8.83 53.34 15.41
N GLU A 56 -8.37 54.17 14.46
CA GLU A 56 -7.83 55.52 14.72
C GLU A 56 -6.72 55.55 15.79
N VAL A 57 -5.94 54.48 15.92
CA VAL A 57 -4.89 54.39 16.94
C VAL A 57 -3.85 55.51 16.79
N LYS A 58 -3.55 56.18 17.92
CA LYS A 58 -2.51 57.21 18.02
C LYS A 58 -1.17 56.55 18.32
N VAL A 59 -0.33 56.39 17.30
CA VAL A 59 1.00 55.78 17.43
C VAL A 59 2.03 56.84 17.80
N LEU A 60 2.74 56.63 18.90
CA LEU A 60 3.90 57.43 19.28
C LEU A 60 5.02 57.22 18.27
N VAL A 61 5.58 58.31 17.74
CA VAL A 61 6.67 58.27 16.77
C VAL A 61 7.87 59.10 17.21
N GLN A 62 9.02 58.77 16.68
CA GLN A 62 10.25 59.54 16.70
C GLN A 62 10.68 59.83 15.27
N PHE A 63 11.28 60.98 15.03
CA PHE A 63 11.72 61.36 13.70
C PHE A 63 13.10 61.96 13.74
N GLU A 64 13.89 61.65 12.74
CA GLU A 64 15.27 62.11 12.64
C GLU A 64 15.54 62.82 11.32
N ARG A 65 16.10 64.02 11.44
CA ARG A 65 16.60 64.84 10.33
C ARG A 65 15.56 65.08 9.22
N ILE A 66 14.28 65.13 9.58
CA ILE A 66 13.21 65.39 8.61
C ILE A 66 13.34 66.80 8.04
N LYS A 67 13.11 66.95 6.73
CA LYS A 67 12.98 68.25 6.06
C LYS A 67 11.62 68.35 5.43
N VAL A 68 10.94 69.45 5.69
CA VAL A 68 9.59 69.72 5.21
C VAL A 68 9.65 70.88 4.22
N ASN A 69 9.00 70.71 3.07
CA ASN A 69 8.95 71.71 2.02
C ASN A 69 7.88 72.78 2.29
N THR A 70 7.79 73.81 1.44
CA THR A 70 6.76 74.87 1.55
C THR A 70 5.32 74.40 1.36
N ASP A 71 5.12 73.19 0.82
CA ASP A 71 3.81 72.54 0.69
C ASP A 71 3.45 71.71 1.94
N ASN A 72 4.24 71.82 3.01
CA ASN A 72 4.07 71.10 4.27
C ASN A 72 4.23 69.57 4.15
N GLN A 73 5.06 69.11 3.20
CA GLN A 73 5.37 67.70 2.98
C GLN A 73 6.81 67.37 3.37
N VAL A 74 7.02 66.27 4.09
CA VAL A 74 8.35 65.74 4.37
C VAL A 74 8.93 65.18 3.07
N PHE A 75 10.08 65.69 2.63
CA PHE A 75 10.75 65.23 1.40
C PHE A 75 12.09 64.52 1.66
N GLU A 76 12.61 64.58 2.89
CA GLU A 76 13.84 63.92 3.33
C GLU A 76 13.73 63.58 4.83
N GLY A 77 14.38 62.50 5.26
CA GLY A 77 14.31 61.96 6.61
C GLY A 77 13.33 60.81 6.75
N GLU A 78 13.27 60.24 7.95
CA GLU A 78 12.44 59.09 8.29
C GLU A 78 11.75 59.32 9.63
N VAL A 79 10.54 58.79 9.75
CA VAL A 79 9.75 58.78 10.98
C VAL A 79 9.52 57.32 11.34
N GLU A 80 9.86 56.93 12.56
CA GLU A 80 9.70 55.57 13.07
C GLU A 80 8.76 55.57 14.28
N ALA A 81 7.95 54.54 14.43
CA ALA A 81 7.20 54.35 15.66
C ALA A 81 8.12 54.04 16.84
N GLN A 82 7.79 54.62 17.99
CA GLN A 82 8.43 54.27 19.25
C GLN A 82 8.05 52.85 19.63
N LYS A 83 9.04 52.10 20.09
CA LYS A 83 8.89 50.71 20.53
C LYS A 83 9.11 50.65 22.03
N ASP A 84 8.37 49.77 22.71
CA ASP A 84 8.57 49.48 24.14
C ASP A 84 9.99 48.95 24.41
N ARG A 85 10.54 48.19 23.46
CA ARG A 85 11.90 47.65 23.42
C ARG A 85 12.38 47.50 21.98
N ALA A 86 13.67 47.23 21.80
CA ALA A 86 14.22 46.92 20.48
C ALA A 86 13.83 45.49 20.04
N TRP A 87 13.12 45.38 18.91
CA TRP A 87 12.77 44.11 18.28
C TRP A 87 13.69 43.87 17.08
N GLU A 88 14.77 43.09 17.25
CA GLU A 88 15.71 42.79 16.17
C GLU A 88 15.18 41.69 15.26
N ILE A 89 14.29 42.08 14.33
CA ILE A 89 13.69 41.17 13.34
C ILE A 89 14.15 41.58 11.93
N PRO A 90 15.19 40.95 11.38
CA PRO A 90 15.73 41.28 10.06
C PRO A 90 14.86 40.72 8.93
N LEU A 91 15.03 41.25 7.72
CA LEU A 91 14.47 40.64 6.51
C LEU A 91 15.21 39.33 6.17
N LEU A 92 14.48 38.37 5.62
CA LEU A 92 15.03 37.15 5.04
C LEU A 92 15.72 37.49 3.72
N ASN A 93 17.01 37.16 3.61
CA ASN A 93 17.79 37.39 2.40
C ASN A 93 17.96 36.08 1.60
N ASN A 94 16.85 35.56 1.06
CA ASN A 94 16.84 34.35 0.24
C ASN A 94 16.62 34.62 -1.26
N GLY A 95 16.30 35.87 -1.64
CA GLY A 95 16.04 36.27 -3.03
C GLY A 95 14.69 35.79 -3.61
N LEU A 96 13.84 35.12 -2.82
CA LEU A 96 12.53 34.62 -3.25
C LEU A 96 11.39 35.59 -2.93
N ALA A 97 11.45 36.24 -1.77
CA ALA A 97 10.48 37.23 -1.34
C ALA A 97 11.19 38.36 -0.57
N GLY A 98 11.08 39.59 -1.06
CA GLY A 98 11.81 40.74 -0.52
C GLY A 98 11.22 41.31 0.79
N ASN A 99 10.03 40.86 1.17
CA ASN A 99 9.28 41.36 2.32
C ASN A 99 9.20 40.36 3.48
N VAL A 100 9.76 39.15 3.38
CA VAL A 100 9.66 38.15 4.46
C VAL A 100 10.60 38.49 5.61
N LEU A 101 10.12 38.39 6.85
CA LEU A 101 10.95 38.55 8.05
C LEU A 101 11.64 37.23 8.38
N ASN A 102 12.91 37.27 8.78
CA ASN A 102 13.64 36.09 9.23
C ASN A 102 13.33 35.78 10.70
N MET A 103 12.54 34.73 10.92
CA MET A 103 12.07 34.28 12.22
C MET A 103 12.94 33.17 12.85
N ALA A 104 14.04 32.77 12.20
CA ALA A 104 14.89 31.65 12.64
C ALA A 104 15.63 31.93 13.96
N GLY A 105 16.13 33.16 14.11
CA GLY A 105 17.01 33.56 15.20
C GLY A 105 16.37 34.45 16.26
N VAL A 106 15.04 34.64 16.21
CA VAL A 106 14.32 35.51 17.15
C VAL A 106 13.74 34.71 18.32
N ASP A 107 13.61 35.34 19.49
CA ASP A 107 12.91 34.74 20.63
C ASP A 107 11.39 34.76 20.37
N LYS A 108 10.89 33.67 19.82
CA LYS A 108 9.47 33.48 19.48
C LYS A 108 8.56 33.60 20.71
N ASN A 109 9.03 33.15 21.88
CA ASN A 109 8.25 33.20 23.11
C ASN A 109 8.13 34.62 23.64
N GLU A 110 9.22 35.40 23.58
CA GLU A 110 9.19 36.82 23.95
C GLU A 110 8.26 37.63 23.04
N ILE A 111 8.34 37.40 21.72
CA ILE A 111 7.44 38.04 20.76
C ILE A 111 5.98 37.64 21.05
N ASN A 112 5.73 36.34 21.24
CA ASN A 112 4.38 35.86 21.55
C ASN A 112 3.84 36.49 22.82
N ALA A 113 4.63 36.58 23.89
CA ALA A 113 4.23 37.21 25.14
C ALA A 113 3.85 38.69 24.97
N ALA A 114 4.54 39.43 24.10
CA ALA A 114 4.21 40.82 23.82
C ALA A 114 2.95 40.98 22.96
N ILE A 115 2.74 40.09 21.98
CA ILE A 115 1.50 40.07 21.16
C ILE A 115 0.28 39.75 22.04
N GLN A 116 0.44 38.85 23.02
CA GLN A 116 -0.60 38.39 23.94
C GLN A 116 -0.92 39.38 25.06
N GLU A 117 -0.26 40.54 25.15
CA GLU A 117 -0.51 41.54 26.19
C GLU A 117 -1.81 42.33 25.89
N PRO A 118 -2.88 42.23 26.71
CA PRO A 118 -4.16 42.85 26.40
C PRO A 118 -4.12 44.38 26.24
N ALA A 119 -3.14 45.04 26.87
CA ALA A 119 -2.94 46.48 26.74
C ALA A 119 -2.47 46.90 25.33
N ARG A 120 -2.09 45.94 24.47
CA ARG A 120 -1.66 46.15 23.08
C ARG A 120 -2.74 45.83 22.05
N TRP A 121 -3.85 45.23 22.48
CA TRP A 121 -4.89 44.73 21.60
C TRP A 121 -5.74 45.87 21.04
N LEU A 122 -5.86 45.93 19.72
CA LEU A 122 -6.58 47.00 19.03
C LEU A 122 -8.11 46.88 19.20
N SER A 123 -8.65 45.68 19.46
CA SER A 123 -10.08 45.53 19.78
C SER A 123 -10.46 46.15 21.13
N LEU A 124 -9.49 46.31 22.04
CA LEU A 124 -9.66 46.90 23.36
C LEU A 124 -9.21 48.37 23.41
N TYR A 125 -8.70 48.91 22.31
CA TYR A 125 -8.29 50.31 22.22
C TYR A 125 -9.51 51.23 22.18
N GLU A 126 -9.56 52.17 23.12
CA GLU A 126 -10.60 53.22 23.16
C GLU A 126 -10.02 54.61 22.84
N ASP A 127 -8.96 55.00 23.54
CA ASP A 127 -8.22 56.26 23.35
C ASP A 127 -6.85 56.15 24.04
N GLY A 128 -5.96 57.10 23.76
CA GLY A 128 -4.61 57.16 24.32
C GLY A 128 -3.52 56.97 23.27
N GLU A 129 -2.29 57.22 23.67
CA GLU A 129 -1.10 57.17 22.80
C GLU A 129 -0.36 55.85 23.05
N MET A 130 -0.06 55.11 21.98
CA MET A 130 0.54 53.78 22.08
C MET A 130 1.90 53.70 21.38
N ALA A 131 2.85 53.05 22.04
CA ALA A 131 4.07 52.56 21.41
C ALA A 131 3.84 51.13 20.89
N LEU A 132 4.70 50.67 19.99
CA LEU A 132 4.68 49.30 19.49
C LEU A 132 5.25 48.31 20.54
N PRO A 133 4.87 47.01 20.49
CA PRO A 133 3.97 46.40 19.50
C PRO A 133 2.50 46.76 19.73
N LEU A 134 1.71 46.66 18.66
CA LEU A 134 0.23 46.64 18.70
C LEU A 134 -0.25 45.29 18.19
N THR A 135 -1.42 44.82 18.61
CA THR A 135 -1.94 43.51 18.22
C THR A 135 -3.28 43.66 17.54
N LEU A 136 -3.40 43.11 16.33
CA LEU A 136 -4.68 42.75 15.75
C LEU A 136 -5.11 41.41 16.32
N ASP A 137 -6.13 41.45 17.18
CA ASP A 137 -6.58 40.34 18.02
C ASP A 137 -7.92 39.74 17.57
N ASN A 138 -8.18 39.78 16.26
CA ASN A 138 -9.40 39.25 15.65
C ASN A 138 -9.10 38.03 14.76
N GLY A 139 -9.87 36.96 14.96
CA GLY A 139 -9.74 35.69 14.26
C GLY A 139 -9.01 34.62 15.08
N LEU A 140 -8.51 33.58 14.40
CA LEU A 140 -7.86 32.42 15.04
C LEU A 140 -6.43 32.68 15.51
N ALA A 141 -5.76 33.69 14.95
CA ALA A 141 -4.37 34.01 15.24
C ALA A 141 -4.21 35.51 15.42
N MET A 142 -3.34 35.89 16.35
CA MET A 142 -3.05 37.29 16.64
C MET A 142 -1.89 37.78 15.78
N LEU A 143 -2.03 38.98 15.21
CA LEU A 143 -0.97 39.60 14.41
C LEU A 143 -0.36 40.78 15.18
N GLY A 144 0.91 40.65 15.53
CA GLY A 144 1.71 41.69 16.15
C GLY A 144 2.29 42.65 15.12
N LEU A 145 1.98 43.93 15.25
CA LEU A 145 2.58 45.04 14.52
C LEU A 145 3.82 45.50 15.29
N MET A 146 4.99 44.98 14.89
CA MET A 146 6.24 45.06 15.64
C MET A 146 7.07 46.31 15.33
N ASP A 147 6.89 46.88 14.14
CA ASP A 147 7.61 48.08 13.69
C ASP A 147 6.73 48.86 12.70
N MET A 148 6.89 50.18 12.65
CA MET A 148 6.25 51.04 11.66
C MET A 148 7.22 52.15 11.25
N THR A 149 7.44 52.27 9.95
CA THR A 149 8.31 53.26 9.33
C THR A 149 7.50 54.08 8.36
N PHE A 150 7.68 55.40 8.39
CA PHE A 150 7.07 56.34 7.46
C PHE A 150 8.18 57.15 6.77
N THR A 151 8.21 57.06 5.45
CA THR A 151 9.13 57.79 4.58
C THR A 151 8.33 58.77 3.70
N PRO A 152 9.00 59.71 3.00
CA PRO A 152 8.34 60.58 2.02
C PRO A 152 7.56 59.83 0.93
N GLU A 153 7.92 58.59 0.63
CA GLU A 153 7.40 57.83 -0.51
C GLU A 153 6.45 56.71 -0.07
N LYS A 154 6.65 56.14 1.12
CA LYS A 154 5.85 54.99 1.60
C LYS A 154 5.85 54.85 3.11
N ALA A 155 4.81 54.19 3.64
CA ALA A 155 4.81 53.66 5.00
C ALA A 155 4.82 52.12 4.97
N SER A 156 5.59 51.52 5.87
CA SER A 156 5.73 50.07 5.97
C SER A 156 5.65 49.61 7.42
N LEU A 157 5.01 48.47 7.66
CA LEU A 157 4.93 47.85 8.99
C LEU A 157 5.58 46.47 8.98
N LYS A 158 6.17 46.07 10.10
CA LYS A 158 6.57 44.68 10.36
C LYS A 158 5.43 43.98 11.07
N VAL A 159 4.88 42.93 10.46
CA VAL A 159 3.86 42.08 11.06
C VAL A 159 4.47 40.72 11.41
N VAL A 160 4.15 40.22 12.60
CA VAL A 160 4.52 38.88 13.06
C VAL A 160 3.29 38.15 13.58
N CYS A 161 3.16 36.88 13.23
CA CYS A 161 2.16 35.98 13.80
C CYS A 161 2.86 34.78 14.41
N ASN A 162 2.58 34.52 15.68
CA ASN A 162 2.95 33.28 16.37
C ASN A 162 1.68 32.52 16.68
N MET A 163 1.62 31.25 16.30
CA MET A 163 0.44 30.43 16.55
C MET A 163 0.84 29.00 16.89
N ASP A 164 0.02 28.36 17.71
CA ASP A 164 0.11 26.93 17.94
C ASP A 164 -0.33 26.17 16.68
N PHE A 165 0.10 24.92 16.59
CA PHE A 165 -0.40 24.04 15.54
C PHE A 165 -1.89 23.78 15.77
N PRO A 166 -2.77 23.95 14.76
CA PRO A 166 -4.21 23.82 14.95
C PRO A 166 -4.66 22.36 15.00
N THR A 167 -4.26 21.66 16.04
CA THR A 167 -4.81 20.34 16.35
C THR A 167 -5.28 20.31 17.80
N GLU A 168 -6.26 19.47 18.09
CA GLU A 168 -6.71 19.21 19.47
C GLU A 168 -5.65 18.47 20.30
N TYR A 169 -4.60 17.95 19.65
CA TYR A 169 -3.48 17.25 20.27
C TYR A 169 -2.27 18.18 20.42
N GLU A 170 -1.61 18.12 21.57
CA GLU A 170 -0.29 18.73 21.75
C GLU A 170 0.77 17.93 20.97
N ILE A 171 0.87 18.20 19.68
CA ILE A 171 1.88 17.55 18.81
C ILE A 171 3.26 18.19 18.93
N THR A 172 3.35 19.42 19.42
CA THR A 172 4.62 20.11 19.66
C THR A 172 4.42 21.31 20.58
N SER A 173 5.46 21.66 21.33
CA SER A 173 5.54 22.94 22.04
C SER A 173 6.16 24.06 21.18
N GLN A 174 6.51 23.78 19.93
CA GLN A 174 7.06 24.76 19.00
C GLN A 174 5.96 25.59 18.33
N LEU A 175 6.08 26.91 18.44
CA LEU A 175 5.21 27.86 17.73
C LEU A 175 5.53 27.89 16.23
N ILE A 176 4.47 27.94 15.42
CA ILE A 176 4.53 28.38 14.03
C ILE A 176 4.70 29.90 14.06
N SER A 177 5.82 30.39 13.51
CA SER A 177 6.16 31.81 13.49
C SER A 177 6.33 32.30 12.06
N LEU A 178 5.56 33.31 11.69
CA LEU A 178 5.53 33.91 10.38
C LEU A 178 5.74 35.41 10.50
N GLY A 179 6.43 36.03 9.55
CA GLY A 179 6.56 37.49 9.55
C GLY A 179 6.79 38.10 8.17
N ALA A 180 6.30 39.33 8.00
CA ALA A 180 6.44 40.08 6.75
C ALA A 180 6.55 41.60 7.00
N VAL A 181 7.07 42.31 6.00
CA VAL A 181 7.07 43.78 5.89
C VAL A 181 6.02 44.16 4.86
N ILE A 182 4.97 44.84 5.30
CA ILE A 182 3.83 45.17 4.45
C ILE A 182 3.74 46.69 4.30
N CYS A 183 3.50 47.15 3.08
CA CYS A 183 3.23 48.54 2.76
C CYS A 183 1.78 48.90 3.13
N PHE A 184 1.57 50.08 3.71
CA PHE A 184 0.24 50.52 4.14
C PHE A 184 0.00 52.01 3.92
N GLY A 185 -1.26 52.37 3.76
CA GLY A 185 -1.76 53.74 3.65
C GLY A 185 -2.90 54.01 4.62
N PRO A 186 -3.45 55.23 4.65
CA PRO A 186 -4.51 55.60 5.59
C PRO A 186 -5.78 54.74 5.45
N GLU A 187 -6.04 54.24 4.24
CA GLU A 187 -7.21 53.40 3.93
C GLU A 187 -6.97 51.88 4.14
N GLY A 188 -5.74 51.46 4.51
CA GLY A 188 -5.44 50.05 4.77
C GLY A 188 -4.12 49.56 4.18
N LEU A 189 -4.04 48.24 3.98
CA LEU A 189 -2.85 47.53 3.51
C LEU A 189 -2.82 47.42 1.98
N GLU A 190 -1.62 47.21 1.42
CA GLU A 190 -1.41 46.79 0.03
C GLU A 190 -2.11 45.44 -0.30
N ASP A 191 -2.09 45.03 -1.57
CA ASP A 191 -2.81 43.82 -2.02
C ASP A 191 -2.13 42.51 -1.64
N ASP A 192 -0.80 42.50 -1.52
CA ASP A 192 -0.06 41.30 -1.10
C ASP A 192 -0.06 41.20 0.43
N ARG A 193 -0.89 40.28 0.95
CA ARG A 193 -1.15 40.11 2.39
C ARG A 193 -0.78 38.70 2.83
N LEU A 194 0.30 38.18 2.28
CA LEU A 194 0.83 36.87 2.64
C LEU A 194 1.97 37.03 3.64
N ILE A 195 1.91 36.24 4.71
CA ILE A 195 2.99 36.15 5.70
C ILE A 195 3.51 34.72 5.66
N TYR A 196 4.78 34.54 5.30
CA TYR A 196 5.36 33.21 5.08
C TYR A 196 6.01 32.65 6.34
N GLN A 197 5.92 31.33 6.51
CA GLN A 197 6.76 30.60 7.46
C GLN A 197 8.17 30.52 6.87
N VAL A 198 9.18 30.79 7.70
CA VAL A 198 10.57 30.86 7.24
C VAL A 198 11.19 29.49 7.18
N ASP A 199 11.38 28.86 8.34
CA ASP A 199 12.06 27.57 8.42
C ASP A 199 11.08 26.41 8.40
N ASP A 200 11.59 25.27 7.97
CA ASP A 200 10.88 24.01 8.16
C ASP A 200 10.76 23.72 9.66
N ILE A 201 9.58 23.34 10.10
CA ILE A 201 9.37 22.78 11.43
C ILE A 201 9.48 21.27 11.30
N ASN A 202 10.45 20.68 11.98
CA ASN A 202 10.59 19.24 12.07
C ASN A 202 9.81 18.72 13.29
N LEU A 203 8.80 17.90 13.02
CA LEU A 203 7.95 17.24 14.02
C LEU A 203 8.28 15.75 14.18
N THR A 204 9.41 15.28 13.64
CA THR A 204 9.95 13.93 13.86
C THR A 204 10.13 13.65 15.35
N GLY A 205 9.66 12.48 15.80
CA GLY A 205 9.86 11.98 17.16
C GLY A 205 8.59 11.65 17.94
N ASN A 206 7.40 11.95 17.39
CA ASN A 206 6.10 11.73 18.04
C ASN A 206 5.53 10.30 17.85
N GLU A 207 6.35 9.27 18.02
CA GLU A 207 5.91 7.84 18.04
C GLU A 207 5.37 7.22 16.74
N GLY A 208 5.51 7.88 15.58
CA GLY A 208 4.93 7.42 14.30
C GLY A 208 5.79 6.56 13.37
N GLY A 209 7.12 6.51 13.56
CA GLY A 209 8.03 5.78 12.65
C GLY A 209 8.33 6.46 11.30
N TYR A 210 7.84 7.68 11.08
CA TYR A 210 8.11 8.52 9.90
C TYR A 210 8.51 9.94 10.32
N ASP A 211 9.14 10.67 9.40
CA ASP A 211 9.48 12.09 9.61
C ASP A 211 8.35 12.98 9.09
N LEU A 212 7.97 14.00 9.86
CA LEU A 212 6.97 14.99 9.49
C LEU A 212 7.60 16.37 9.46
N TYR A 213 7.55 17.04 8.32
CA TYR A 213 8.03 18.40 8.15
C TYR A 213 6.90 19.33 7.72
N ILE A 214 6.89 20.51 8.32
CA ILE A 214 6.02 21.63 7.92
C ILE A 214 6.90 22.62 7.18
N LYS A 215 6.59 22.88 5.91
CA LYS A 215 7.52 23.51 4.99
C LYS A 215 7.49 25.03 5.10
N GLY A 216 8.66 25.63 5.23
CA GLY A 216 8.91 27.07 5.16
C GLY A 216 9.56 27.51 3.84
N ILE A 217 9.65 28.82 3.62
CA ILE A 217 10.18 29.42 2.38
C ILE A 217 11.72 29.45 2.32
N ASN A 218 12.43 29.30 3.43
CA ASN A 218 13.89 29.49 3.50
C ASN A 218 14.67 28.46 2.67
N GLN A 219 14.19 27.22 2.61
CA GLN A 219 14.81 26.14 1.83
C GLN A 219 14.24 25.99 0.41
N ALA A 220 13.24 26.80 0.05
CA ALA A 220 12.65 26.73 -1.28
C ALA A 220 13.65 27.21 -2.35
N GLN A 221 13.60 26.62 -3.55
CA GLN A 221 14.38 27.09 -4.70
C GLN A 221 13.60 28.10 -5.55
N THR A 222 12.28 28.00 -5.54
CA THR A 222 11.32 28.88 -6.22
C THR A 222 10.13 29.12 -5.30
N LEU A 223 9.48 30.29 -5.42
CA LEU A 223 8.26 30.57 -4.65
C LEU A 223 7.08 29.80 -5.24
N ASP A 224 6.79 28.63 -4.68
CA ASP A 224 5.60 27.83 -4.96
C ASP A 224 4.74 27.76 -3.70
N THR A 225 3.61 28.49 -3.71
CA THR A 225 2.68 28.57 -2.57
C THR A 225 1.95 27.26 -2.30
N THR A 226 2.07 26.24 -3.15
CA THR A 226 1.58 24.89 -2.87
C THR A 226 2.53 24.06 -2.01
N ARG A 227 3.78 24.53 -1.84
CA ARG A 227 4.87 23.81 -1.19
C ARG A 227 5.41 24.49 0.06
N VAL A 228 4.90 25.68 0.41
CA VAL A 228 5.32 26.45 1.59
C VAL A 228 4.10 26.90 2.40
N SER A 229 4.29 27.01 3.71
CA SER A 229 3.24 27.44 4.63
C SER A 229 3.18 28.96 4.71
N TYR A 230 1.96 29.50 4.69
CA TYR A 230 1.73 30.95 4.74
C TYR A 230 0.37 31.30 5.33
N LEU A 231 0.27 32.50 5.88
CA LEU A 231 -0.94 33.08 6.44
C LEU A 231 -1.46 34.20 5.53
N GLU A 232 -2.76 34.22 5.31
CA GLU A 232 -3.52 35.31 4.68
C GLU A 232 -4.18 36.16 5.77
N TRP A 233 -4.02 37.48 5.67
CA TRP A 233 -4.63 38.44 6.60
C TRP A 233 -5.16 39.66 5.86
N ASP A 234 -5.92 40.51 6.56
CA ASP A 234 -6.32 41.82 6.08
C ASP A 234 -6.39 42.85 7.22
N CYS A 235 -6.98 44.01 6.93
CA CYS A 235 -7.16 45.09 7.91
C CYS A 235 -8.03 44.68 9.11
N ASP A 236 -8.87 43.65 8.96
CA ASP A 236 -9.73 43.13 10.02
C ASP A 236 -9.03 42.03 10.84
N GLY A 237 -7.87 41.53 10.41
CA GLY A 237 -7.05 40.55 11.12
C GLY A 237 -6.82 39.26 10.33
N PHE A 238 -6.81 38.13 11.03
CA PHE A 238 -6.56 36.81 10.44
C PHE A 238 -7.67 36.43 9.45
N ARG A 239 -7.31 35.91 8.27
CA ARG A 239 -8.27 35.33 7.33
C ARG A 239 -8.17 33.83 7.21
N LYS A 240 -6.96 33.33 6.92
CA LYS A 240 -6.76 31.93 6.58
C LYS A 240 -5.30 31.55 6.76
N PHE A 241 -5.04 30.33 7.20
CA PHE A 241 -3.71 29.75 7.16
C PHE A 241 -3.66 28.63 6.13
N ASN A 242 -2.60 28.60 5.36
CA ASN A 242 -2.28 27.57 4.39
C ASN A 242 -1.03 26.85 4.87
N LEU A 243 -1.20 25.61 5.32
CA LEU A 243 -0.10 24.77 5.76
C LEU A 243 0.32 23.83 4.62
N ALA A 244 1.61 23.73 4.37
CA ALA A 244 2.19 22.74 3.49
C ALA A 244 3.13 21.84 4.30
N GLY A 245 2.99 20.53 4.15
CA GLY A 245 3.85 19.57 4.85
C GLY A 245 4.27 18.41 3.96
N GLU A 246 5.26 17.67 4.43
CA GLU A 246 5.70 16.42 3.84
C GLU A 246 5.90 15.38 4.94
N LEU A 247 5.35 14.18 4.70
CA LEU A 247 5.70 12.96 5.40
C LEU A 247 6.84 12.30 4.64
N VAL A 248 7.91 11.91 5.31
CA VAL A 248 9.04 11.20 4.72
C VAL A 248 9.16 9.83 5.38
N PHE A 249 9.03 8.78 4.57
CA PHE A 249 9.06 7.41 5.04
C PHE A 249 10.49 6.86 5.03
N PRO A 250 10.94 6.16 6.09
CA PRO A 250 12.23 5.52 6.11
C PRO A 250 12.35 4.45 5.02
N ARG A 251 13.54 4.34 4.40
CA ARG A 251 13.81 3.26 3.44
C ARG A 251 13.77 1.87 4.06
N ASP A 252 13.95 1.78 5.37
CA ASP A 252 13.81 0.53 6.14
C ASP A 252 12.37 0.02 6.18
N ASP A 253 11.37 0.86 5.84
CA ASP A 253 9.96 0.49 5.75
C ASP A 253 9.46 0.47 4.30
N MET A 254 9.81 1.51 3.52
CA MET A 254 9.32 1.72 2.16
C MET A 254 10.45 2.10 1.19
N VAL A 255 10.68 1.27 0.18
CA VAL A 255 11.69 1.52 -0.86
C VAL A 255 10.98 2.06 -2.11
N PRO A 256 11.34 3.27 -2.61
CA PRO A 256 10.72 3.83 -3.81
C PRO A 256 11.05 3.00 -5.05
N VAL A 257 10.12 2.94 -6.00
CA VAL A 257 10.28 2.25 -7.27
C VAL A 257 10.03 3.18 -8.46
N ASN A 258 10.67 2.88 -9.59
CA ASN A 258 10.48 3.61 -10.84
C ASN A 258 9.19 3.18 -11.57
N GLU A 259 8.89 3.74 -12.74
CA GLU A 259 7.71 3.38 -13.54
C GLU A 259 7.70 1.92 -14.04
N GLN A 260 8.87 1.28 -14.11
CA GLN A 260 9.01 -0.16 -14.41
C GLN A 260 8.84 -1.02 -13.14
N GLY A 261 8.70 -0.36 -12.00
CA GLY A 261 8.61 -0.86 -10.64
C GLY A 261 9.84 -1.67 -10.20
N GLN A 262 11.01 -1.21 -10.64
CA GLN A 262 12.31 -1.58 -10.08
C GLN A 262 12.64 -0.62 -8.94
N THR A 263 13.32 -1.11 -7.90
CA THR A 263 13.76 -0.29 -6.77
C THR A 263 14.70 0.82 -7.23
N ILE A 264 14.52 2.01 -6.67
CA ILE A 264 15.42 3.15 -6.88
C ILE A 264 16.49 3.11 -5.78
N ASP A 265 17.74 2.94 -6.19
CA ASP A 265 18.90 2.89 -5.29
C ASP A 265 19.31 4.29 -4.79
N GLY A 266 20.05 4.30 -3.67
CA GLY A 266 20.57 5.53 -3.06
C GLY A 266 19.69 6.08 -1.95
N ASP A 267 19.75 7.40 -1.74
CA ASP A 267 19.13 8.09 -0.60
C ASP A 267 17.71 8.62 -0.91
N GLU A 268 17.14 8.31 -2.07
CA GLU A 268 15.79 8.74 -2.43
C GLU A 268 14.74 8.05 -1.54
N GLN A 269 13.70 8.79 -1.15
CA GLN A 269 12.69 8.32 -0.19
C GLN A 269 11.28 8.53 -0.74
N VAL A 270 10.37 7.65 -0.29
CA VAL A 270 8.94 7.85 -0.47
C VAL A 270 8.50 9.01 0.42
N LYS A 271 7.75 9.93 -0.16
CA LYS A 271 7.21 11.11 0.50
C LYS A 271 5.74 11.27 0.15
N ALA A 272 4.95 11.66 1.14
CA ALA A 272 3.58 12.11 0.92
C ALA A 272 3.48 13.60 1.26
N PHE A 273 3.17 14.41 0.26
CA PHE A 273 3.00 15.85 0.39
C PHE A 273 1.56 16.17 0.70
N PHE A 274 1.33 17.16 1.55
CA PHE A 274 -0.02 17.53 1.89
C PHE A 274 -0.16 19.02 2.06
N ARG A 275 -1.38 19.50 1.80
CA ARG A 275 -1.75 20.90 1.98
C ARG A 275 -3.04 21.01 2.74
N VAL A 276 -3.04 21.89 3.73
CA VAL A 276 -4.19 22.21 4.55
C VAL A 276 -4.49 23.69 4.45
N SER A 277 -5.77 24.03 4.57
CA SER A 277 -6.30 25.37 4.47
C SER A 277 -7.36 25.55 5.55
N TRP A 278 -7.08 26.34 6.59
CA TRP A 278 -8.02 26.57 7.68
C TRP A 278 -8.33 28.05 7.86
N ALA A 279 -9.60 28.38 8.07
CA ALA A 279 -10.10 29.73 8.34
C ALA A 279 -10.92 29.82 9.65
N SER A 280 -11.34 28.67 10.19
CA SER A 280 -12.14 28.53 11.42
C SER A 280 -11.63 27.35 12.26
N GLY A 281 -12.11 27.22 13.50
CA GLY A 281 -11.71 26.16 14.44
C GLY A 281 -12.36 24.81 14.17
N ASP A 282 -12.89 24.58 12.97
CA ASP A 282 -13.73 23.41 12.64
C ASP A 282 -12.92 22.21 12.11
N GLY A 283 -11.60 22.18 12.39
CA GLY A 283 -10.69 21.15 11.92
C GLY A 283 -10.29 21.30 10.44
N TRP A 284 -9.74 20.22 9.86
CA TRP A 284 -9.22 20.25 8.51
C TRP A 284 -9.15 18.87 7.82
N ILE A 285 -9.13 18.87 6.49
CA ILE A 285 -8.83 17.71 5.65
C ILE A 285 -7.58 18.00 4.83
N ALA A 286 -6.64 17.07 4.80
CA ALA A 286 -5.44 17.13 3.96
C ALA A 286 -5.45 15.99 2.95
N GLY A 287 -5.43 16.31 1.66
CA GLY A 287 -5.07 15.33 0.63
C GLY A 287 -3.57 15.05 0.66
N LEU A 288 -3.20 13.79 0.48
CA LEU A 288 -1.82 13.29 0.42
C LEU A 288 -1.45 12.95 -1.02
N ASP A 289 -0.33 13.51 -1.49
CA ASP A 289 0.23 13.30 -2.82
C ASP A 289 1.58 12.60 -2.72
N PHE A 290 1.67 11.36 -3.19
CA PHE A 290 2.86 10.53 -3.07
C PHE A 290 3.81 10.78 -4.26
N ASN A 291 5.10 10.99 -3.97
CA ASN A 291 6.10 11.20 -5.02
C ASN A 291 6.48 9.93 -5.80
N HIS A 292 6.32 8.75 -5.20
CA HIS A 292 6.64 7.47 -5.81
C HIS A 292 5.68 6.37 -5.39
N ALA A 293 5.51 5.39 -6.27
CA ALA A 293 5.14 4.04 -5.87
C ALA A 293 6.30 3.40 -5.08
N PHE A 294 6.01 2.36 -4.30
CA PHE A 294 7.00 1.76 -3.41
C PHE A 294 6.83 0.25 -3.22
N THR A 295 7.90 -0.40 -2.75
CA THR A 295 7.86 -1.76 -2.22
C THR A 295 8.13 -1.73 -0.70
N PRO A 296 7.26 -2.33 0.13
CA PRO A 296 7.55 -2.53 1.54
C PRO A 296 8.72 -3.50 1.76
N THR A 297 9.61 -3.21 2.70
CA THR A 297 10.80 -4.04 3.01
C THR A 297 10.48 -5.40 3.68
N GLY A 298 9.24 -5.60 4.12
CA GLY A 298 8.73 -6.86 4.67
C GLY A 298 8.16 -7.84 3.64
N LEU A 299 8.11 -7.45 2.37
CA LEU A 299 7.69 -8.29 1.25
C LEU A 299 8.91 -8.65 0.39
N ASP A 300 8.81 -9.77 -0.31
CA ASP A 300 9.82 -10.16 -1.28
C ASP A 300 9.83 -9.26 -2.52
N GLU A 301 10.88 -9.34 -3.33
CA GLU A 301 11.04 -8.47 -4.49
C GLU A 301 9.88 -8.59 -5.49
N GLY A 302 9.50 -7.45 -6.07
CA GLY A 302 8.53 -7.36 -7.17
C GLY A 302 7.12 -6.91 -6.78
N TRP A 303 6.79 -6.84 -5.49
CA TRP A 303 5.57 -6.17 -5.04
C TRP A 303 5.70 -4.66 -5.22
N VAL A 304 4.67 -4.00 -5.75
CA VAL A 304 4.64 -2.54 -5.88
C VAL A 304 3.28 -2.00 -5.48
N PHE A 305 3.30 -0.97 -4.65
CA PHE A 305 2.14 -0.25 -4.16
C PHE A 305 2.20 1.18 -4.70
N ALA A 306 1.13 1.60 -5.36
CA ALA A 306 0.94 2.98 -5.81
C ALA A 306 -0.32 3.52 -5.12
N VAL A 307 -0.14 4.51 -4.25
CA VAL A 307 -1.26 5.21 -3.61
C VAL A 307 -1.73 6.29 -4.56
N ASP A 308 -2.98 6.19 -5.01
CA ASP A 308 -3.54 7.13 -5.98
C ASP A 308 -4.08 8.38 -5.25
N ASN A 309 -4.94 8.18 -4.25
CA ASN A 309 -5.49 9.24 -3.41
C ASN A 309 -5.54 8.78 -1.95
N ALA A 310 -5.05 9.63 -1.04
CA ALA A 310 -5.19 9.43 0.38
C ALA A 310 -5.44 10.76 1.10
N TYR A 311 -6.01 10.69 2.30
CA TYR A 311 -6.44 11.85 3.07
C TYR A 311 -6.15 11.64 4.56
N ILE A 312 -5.87 12.73 5.25
CA ILE A 312 -5.94 12.83 6.71
C ILE A 312 -7.10 13.75 7.03
N ASP A 313 -8.04 13.27 7.83
CA ASP A 313 -9.23 14.00 8.26
C ASP A 313 -9.17 14.31 9.76
N GLN A 314 -9.33 15.59 10.08
CA GLN A 314 -9.50 16.17 11.41
C GLN A 314 -10.70 17.13 11.46
N SER A 315 -11.53 17.15 10.42
CA SER A 315 -12.68 18.03 10.27
C SER A 315 -13.80 17.70 11.25
N THR A 316 -14.60 18.71 11.58
CA THR A 316 -15.89 18.54 12.28
C THR A 316 -17.07 18.99 11.44
N LEU A 317 -16.90 19.08 10.12
CA LEU A 317 -17.94 19.57 9.21
C LEU A 317 -18.27 18.60 8.08
N GLU A 318 -17.26 17.93 7.55
CA GLU A 318 -17.37 17.07 6.38
C GLU A 318 -16.23 16.04 6.39
N ASN A 319 -16.42 14.94 5.64
CA ASN A 319 -15.40 13.92 5.40
C ASN A 319 -14.68 14.14 4.05
N PRO A 320 -13.53 13.48 3.81
CA PRO A 320 -12.90 13.38 2.51
C PRO A 320 -13.86 12.98 1.39
N PRO A 321 -13.62 13.47 0.16
CA PRO A 321 -14.40 13.06 -1.00
C PRO A 321 -14.30 11.54 -1.20
N ASN A 322 -15.39 10.94 -1.69
CA ASN A 322 -15.48 9.51 -2.02
C ASN A 322 -15.25 8.54 -0.85
N LEU A 323 -15.23 9.02 0.40
CA LEU A 323 -15.18 8.14 1.57
C LEU A 323 -16.43 7.27 1.62
N VAL A 324 -16.22 5.96 1.52
CA VAL A 324 -17.26 4.94 1.68
C VAL A 324 -16.84 4.00 2.80
N PHE A 325 -17.62 3.95 3.88
CA PHE A 325 -17.36 3.02 4.96
C PHE A 325 -17.55 1.57 4.49
N PRO A 326 -16.61 0.65 4.79
CA PRO A 326 -16.75 -0.76 4.46
C PRO A 326 -17.99 -1.39 5.12
N GLU A 327 -18.56 -2.41 4.47
CA GLU A 327 -19.58 -3.28 5.07
C GLU A 327 -19.05 -3.72 6.46
N TYR A 328 -19.86 -3.65 7.52
CA TYR A 328 -19.50 -3.98 8.92
C TYR A 328 -18.70 -2.94 9.72
N TYR A 329 -18.34 -1.78 9.16
CA TYR A 329 -17.79 -0.68 9.97
C TYR A 329 -18.84 -0.12 10.97
N GLU A 330 -20.12 -0.19 10.60
CA GLU A 330 -21.26 0.30 11.40
C GLU A 330 -21.67 -0.61 12.58
N ASP A 331 -21.17 -1.84 12.63
CA ASP A 331 -21.55 -2.85 13.63
C ASP A 331 -20.79 -2.70 14.97
N GLU A 332 -19.81 -1.81 15.06
CA GLU A 332 -19.15 -1.51 16.33
C GLU A 332 -19.97 -0.53 17.15
N ASP A 333 -20.10 -0.76 18.47
CA ASP A 333 -20.83 0.08 19.44
C ASP A 333 -20.34 1.56 19.49
N MET A 334 -19.30 1.91 18.72
CA MET A 334 -18.74 3.26 18.54
C MET A 334 -19.25 3.98 17.28
N PHE A 335 -19.90 3.29 16.34
CA PHE A 335 -20.47 3.91 15.16
C PHE A 335 -21.85 4.50 15.49
N ASN A 336 -21.96 5.82 15.49
CA ASN A 336 -23.24 6.50 15.53
C ASN A 336 -23.46 7.17 14.16
N PRO A 337 -24.56 6.89 13.44
CA PRO A 337 -24.83 7.42 12.10
C PRO A 337 -24.95 8.95 12.05
N GLU A 338 -25.06 9.64 13.18
CA GLU A 338 -24.91 11.10 13.25
C GLU A 338 -23.45 11.58 13.10
N PHE A 339 -22.46 10.70 13.23
CA PHE A 339 -21.02 10.96 13.01
C PHE A 339 -20.52 10.53 11.62
N ASP A 340 -21.41 10.08 10.73
CA ASP A 340 -21.06 9.71 9.34
C ASP A 340 -20.40 10.84 8.57
N GLN A 341 -20.57 12.10 8.99
CA GLN A 341 -19.96 13.30 8.38
C GLN A 341 -18.85 13.91 9.25
N LEU A 342 -18.50 13.26 10.36
CA LEU A 342 -17.57 13.74 11.39
C LEU A 342 -16.47 12.72 11.67
N TRP A 343 -16.22 11.81 10.74
CA TRP A 343 -15.17 10.82 10.89
C TRP A 343 -13.81 11.51 10.94
N ARG A 344 -12.87 10.94 11.69
CA ARG A 344 -11.51 11.49 11.82
C ARG A 344 -10.52 10.34 11.77
N GLY A 345 -9.51 10.46 10.90
CA GLY A 345 -8.54 9.41 10.69
C GLY A 345 -7.74 9.57 9.40
N ALA A 346 -7.07 8.50 8.98
CA ALA A 346 -6.40 8.39 7.69
C ALA A 346 -7.21 7.50 6.74
N PHE A 347 -7.46 7.99 5.54
CA PHE A 347 -8.27 7.33 4.53
C PHE A 347 -7.44 7.18 3.26
N ILE A 348 -7.29 5.96 2.76
CA ILE A 348 -6.75 5.70 1.42
C ILE A 348 -7.94 5.33 0.54
N GLU A 349 -8.27 6.22 -0.39
CA GLU A 349 -9.36 6.01 -1.34
C GLU A 349 -9.04 4.81 -2.23
N GLN A 350 -7.81 4.78 -2.76
CA GLN A 350 -7.36 3.74 -3.67
C GLN A 350 -5.85 3.52 -3.57
N VAL A 351 -5.47 2.23 -3.53
CA VAL A 351 -4.10 1.77 -3.73
C VAL A 351 -4.09 0.70 -4.82
N THR A 352 -3.22 0.88 -5.80
CA THR A 352 -2.94 -0.12 -6.83
C THR A 352 -1.80 -1.01 -6.38
N VAL A 353 -2.03 -2.32 -6.36
CA VAL A 353 -1.06 -3.35 -5.98
C VAL A 353 -0.67 -4.15 -7.21
N ARG A 354 0.61 -4.15 -7.54
CA ARG A 354 1.23 -4.98 -8.57
C ARG A 354 1.97 -6.13 -7.89
N VAL A 355 1.64 -7.36 -8.25
CA VAL A 355 2.20 -8.58 -7.63
C VAL A 355 3.42 -9.07 -8.40
N PRO A 356 4.41 -9.76 -7.80
CA PRO A 356 5.64 -10.20 -8.47
C PRO A 356 5.45 -10.98 -9.79
N GLU A 357 6.37 -10.84 -10.75
CA GLU A 357 6.31 -11.50 -12.08
C GLU A 357 6.26 -13.03 -12.04
N ARG A 358 6.71 -13.65 -10.94
CA ARG A 358 6.61 -15.10 -10.73
C ARG A 358 5.17 -15.62 -10.80
N PHE A 359 4.16 -14.77 -10.60
CA PHE A 359 2.76 -15.10 -10.88
C PHE A 359 2.48 -14.93 -12.38
N LYS A 360 3.06 -15.81 -13.18
CA LYS A 360 3.01 -15.77 -14.65
C LYS A 360 1.84 -16.59 -15.21
N THR A 361 1.53 -16.31 -16.46
CA THR A 361 0.65 -17.13 -17.31
C THR A 361 1.46 -17.63 -18.51
N PHE A 362 1.00 -18.69 -19.17
CA PHE A 362 1.66 -19.21 -20.38
C PHE A 362 1.65 -18.22 -21.56
N ASN A 363 0.71 -17.25 -21.58
CA ASN A 363 0.41 -16.43 -22.76
C ASN A 363 0.45 -14.91 -22.54
N GLN A 364 0.49 -14.40 -21.30
CA GLN A 364 0.59 -12.95 -21.04
C GLN A 364 2.01 -12.53 -20.69
N THR A 365 2.39 -11.40 -21.28
CA THR A 365 3.57 -10.62 -20.92
C THR A 365 3.07 -9.39 -20.15
N GLY A 366 2.93 -9.52 -18.84
CA GLY A 366 2.42 -8.44 -18.00
C GLY A 366 2.29 -8.88 -16.55
N GLN A 367 2.69 -8.00 -15.65
CA GLN A 367 2.64 -8.25 -14.22
C GLN A 367 1.22 -8.00 -13.69
N LEU A 368 0.67 -8.95 -12.93
CA LEU A 368 -0.70 -8.88 -12.45
C LEU A 368 -0.88 -7.69 -11.48
N THR A 369 -1.98 -6.95 -11.66
CA THR A 369 -2.35 -5.79 -10.83
C THR A 369 -3.78 -5.91 -10.32
N PHE A 370 -4.01 -5.51 -9.08
CA PHE A 370 -5.35 -5.32 -8.52
C PHE A 370 -5.41 -4.03 -7.68
N GLN A 371 -6.62 -3.55 -7.42
CA GLN A 371 -6.85 -2.35 -6.61
C GLN A 371 -7.49 -2.72 -5.28
N ALA A 372 -7.08 -2.04 -4.23
CA ALA A 372 -7.77 -2.01 -2.95
C ALA A 372 -8.31 -0.59 -2.73
N ASN A 373 -9.57 -0.49 -2.29
CA ASN A 373 -10.27 0.77 -2.13
C ASN A 373 -10.77 0.92 -0.70
N ASN A 374 -10.95 2.16 -0.25
CA ASN A 374 -11.53 2.51 1.03
C ASN A 374 -10.86 1.87 2.25
N LEU A 375 -9.54 2.08 2.38
CA LEU A 375 -8.82 1.67 3.58
C LEU A 375 -8.91 2.79 4.61
N LEU A 376 -9.27 2.45 5.83
CA LEU A 376 -9.47 3.39 6.92
C LEU A 376 -8.53 3.06 8.08
N TYR A 377 -8.02 4.09 8.73
CA TYR A 377 -7.34 4.00 10.01
C TYR A 377 -7.80 5.14 10.91
N ASP A 378 -8.36 4.81 12.07
CA ASP A 378 -8.85 5.79 13.03
C ASP A 378 -8.60 5.30 14.47
N GLY A 379 -9.27 5.90 15.45
CA GLY A 379 -9.15 5.53 16.85
C GLY A 379 -9.58 4.09 17.19
N THR A 380 -10.32 3.41 16.32
CA THR A 380 -10.69 1.98 16.48
C THR A 380 -9.66 1.05 15.84
N GLY A 381 -8.89 1.55 14.87
CA GLY A 381 -7.77 0.87 14.24
C GLY A 381 -7.90 0.74 12.72
N PHE A 382 -7.20 -0.24 12.14
CA PHE A 382 -7.17 -0.45 10.70
C PHE A 382 -8.38 -1.24 10.20
N THR A 383 -9.10 -0.69 9.22
CA THR A 383 -10.25 -1.35 8.55
C THR A 383 -10.05 -1.34 7.04
N ALA A 384 -10.22 -2.50 6.41
CA ALA A 384 -10.15 -2.65 4.96
C ALA A 384 -10.92 -3.89 4.50
N ASP A 385 -11.61 -3.80 3.36
CA ASP A 385 -12.23 -4.94 2.68
C ASP A 385 -11.71 -5.02 1.23
N VAL A 386 -10.64 -5.77 1.06
CA VAL A 386 -9.96 -5.92 -0.24
C VAL A 386 -10.54 -7.13 -0.94
N ARG A 387 -11.18 -6.92 -2.11
CA ARG A 387 -11.65 -7.98 -2.98
C ARG A 387 -11.23 -7.71 -4.42
N ALA A 388 -10.48 -8.65 -5.00
CA ALA A 388 -10.13 -8.67 -6.40
C ALA A 388 -10.53 -10.01 -7.03
N GLU A 389 -11.10 -9.99 -8.22
CA GLU A 389 -11.64 -11.16 -8.91
C GLU A 389 -11.10 -11.27 -10.34
N HIS A 390 -11.15 -12.47 -10.92
CA HIS A 390 -10.74 -12.77 -12.29
C HIS A 390 -9.30 -12.37 -12.63
N LEU A 391 -8.37 -12.59 -11.68
CA LEU A 391 -6.97 -12.15 -11.80
C LEU A 391 -6.19 -12.96 -12.84
N ILE A 392 -6.29 -14.28 -12.80
CA ILE A 392 -5.73 -15.20 -13.80
C ILE A 392 -6.81 -16.20 -14.16
N ALA A 393 -7.22 -16.23 -15.43
CA ALA A 393 -8.25 -17.15 -15.91
C ALA A 393 -7.70 -18.59 -16.00
N TYR A 394 -8.55 -19.59 -15.71
CA TYR A 394 -8.21 -20.99 -15.97
C TYR A 394 -8.22 -21.29 -17.48
N PRO A 395 -7.29 -22.09 -18.03
CA PRO A 395 -6.11 -22.73 -17.43
C PRO A 395 -4.80 -21.97 -17.77
N SER A 396 -4.81 -20.64 -17.73
CA SER A 396 -3.72 -19.83 -18.28
C SER A 396 -2.53 -19.64 -17.35
N GLY A 397 -2.71 -19.77 -16.03
CA GLY A 397 -1.63 -19.61 -15.06
C GLY A 397 -0.59 -20.71 -15.18
N ASP A 398 0.68 -20.37 -14.93
CA ASP A 398 1.82 -21.27 -15.00
C ASP A 398 2.58 -21.34 -13.66
N LEU A 399 2.47 -22.48 -12.96
CA LEU A 399 3.30 -22.83 -11.80
C LEU A 399 4.39 -23.82 -12.22
N ASP A 400 5.26 -23.40 -13.12
CA ASP A 400 6.31 -24.20 -13.76
C ASP A 400 5.79 -25.54 -14.29
N GLY A 401 4.90 -25.41 -15.28
CA GLY A 401 4.28 -26.48 -16.04
C GLY A 401 2.90 -26.88 -15.54
N TRP A 402 2.52 -26.54 -14.31
CA TRP A 402 1.17 -26.79 -13.80
C TRP A 402 0.21 -25.66 -14.15
N GLN A 403 -0.92 -26.02 -14.77
CA GLN A 403 -1.96 -25.07 -15.12
C GLN A 403 -2.79 -24.69 -13.89
N TYR A 404 -2.94 -23.38 -13.66
CA TYR A 404 -3.79 -22.88 -12.59
C TYR A 404 -4.57 -21.63 -12.99
N SER A 405 -5.43 -21.17 -12.08
CA SER A 405 -6.11 -19.88 -12.12
C SER A 405 -6.04 -19.24 -10.74
N LEU A 406 -6.01 -17.92 -10.70
CA LEU A 406 -6.20 -17.13 -9.50
C LEU A 406 -7.47 -16.33 -9.73
N ASP A 407 -8.58 -16.85 -9.20
CA ASP A 407 -9.88 -16.21 -9.40
C ASP A 407 -10.07 -15.08 -8.39
N THR A 408 -10.02 -15.37 -7.09
CA THR A 408 -10.37 -14.40 -6.05
C THR A 408 -9.21 -14.17 -5.08
N ILE A 409 -8.91 -12.91 -4.78
CA ILE A 409 -8.24 -12.48 -3.54
C ILE A 409 -9.28 -11.75 -2.69
N ALA A 410 -9.46 -12.16 -1.44
CA ALA A 410 -10.34 -11.51 -0.48
C ALA A 410 -9.67 -11.41 0.89
N LEU A 411 -9.39 -10.20 1.35
CA LEU A 411 -8.76 -9.91 2.63
C LEU A 411 -9.60 -8.88 3.38
N ARG A 412 -9.88 -9.11 4.67
CA ARG A 412 -10.71 -8.22 5.47
C ARG A 412 -10.15 -8.01 6.87
N TRP A 413 -10.03 -6.74 7.24
CA TRP A 413 -9.75 -6.26 8.60
C TRP A 413 -10.85 -5.31 9.04
N VAL A 414 -11.23 -5.37 10.32
CA VAL A 414 -12.16 -4.42 10.95
C VAL A 414 -11.56 -4.06 12.30
N SER A 415 -11.28 -2.77 12.53
CA SER A 415 -10.70 -2.24 13.77
C SER A 415 -9.47 -3.05 14.22
N SER A 416 -8.50 -3.19 13.31
CA SER A 416 -7.27 -3.98 13.45
C SER A 416 -7.46 -5.49 13.67
N THR A 417 -8.70 -6.00 13.63
CA THR A 417 -9.00 -7.44 13.74
C THR A 417 -9.11 -8.07 12.37
N PHE A 418 -8.23 -9.01 12.05
CA PHE A 418 -8.33 -9.81 10.83
C PHE A 418 -9.57 -10.72 10.88
N ARG A 419 -10.47 -10.56 9.90
CA ARG A 419 -11.74 -11.30 9.83
C ARG A 419 -11.76 -12.37 8.76
N LYS A 420 -11.08 -12.14 7.63
CA LYS A 420 -11.13 -13.02 6.46
C LYS A 420 -9.85 -12.93 5.65
N GLY A 421 -9.30 -14.08 5.29
CA GLY A 421 -8.28 -14.23 4.24
C GLY A 421 -8.66 -15.38 3.32
N ARG A 422 -8.72 -15.12 2.02
CA ARG A 422 -9.04 -16.13 1.02
C ARG A 422 -8.38 -15.79 -0.30
N LEU A 423 -7.48 -16.65 -0.74
CA LEU A 423 -7.10 -16.75 -2.14
C LEU A 423 -7.81 -17.98 -2.70
N ALA A 424 -8.43 -17.89 -3.86
CA ALA A 424 -9.17 -19.00 -4.44
C ALA A 424 -8.93 -19.12 -5.94
N GLY A 425 -8.93 -20.35 -6.44
CA GLY A 425 -8.74 -20.64 -7.85
C GLY A 425 -8.90 -22.11 -8.16
N ASN A 426 -8.47 -22.48 -9.36
CA ASN A 426 -8.51 -23.82 -9.89
C ASN A 426 -7.09 -24.25 -10.25
N VAL A 427 -6.77 -25.52 -10.07
CA VAL A 427 -5.48 -26.08 -10.46
C VAL A 427 -5.69 -27.44 -11.10
N ARG A 428 -4.94 -27.70 -12.17
CA ARG A 428 -4.95 -28.98 -12.87
C ARG A 428 -3.76 -29.80 -12.42
N ILE A 429 -4.04 -30.98 -11.86
CA ILE A 429 -3.02 -31.99 -11.59
C ILE A 429 -2.61 -32.63 -12.91
N ALA A 430 -1.31 -32.83 -13.10
CA ALA A 430 -0.79 -33.52 -14.28
C ALA A 430 -1.42 -34.92 -14.40
N GLY A 431 -2.09 -35.18 -15.54
CA GLY A 431 -2.78 -36.43 -15.84
C GLY A 431 -4.30 -36.39 -15.77
N LEU A 432 -4.89 -35.34 -15.19
CA LEU A 432 -6.31 -35.04 -15.38
C LEU A 432 -6.58 -34.60 -16.82
N GLU A 433 -7.79 -34.82 -17.32
CA GLU A 433 -8.23 -34.28 -18.63
C GLU A 433 -8.18 -32.73 -18.65
N GLU A 434 -8.22 -32.13 -19.84
CA GLU A 434 -7.98 -30.68 -20.02
C GLU A 434 -9.01 -29.77 -19.35
N ASP A 435 -10.25 -30.24 -19.20
CA ASP A 435 -11.35 -29.52 -18.56
C ASP A 435 -11.56 -29.90 -17.09
N GLU A 436 -10.74 -30.80 -16.54
CA GLU A 436 -10.79 -31.25 -15.16
C GLU A 436 -9.83 -30.43 -14.27
N PHE A 437 -10.36 -29.90 -13.17
CA PHE A 437 -9.58 -29.11 -12.22
C PHE A 437 -10.07 -29.28 -10.79
N ILE A 438 -9.17 -29.02 -9.85
CA ILE A 438 -9.46 -29.01 -8.43
C ILE A 438 -9.56 -27.56 -7.97
N HIS A 439 -10.65 -27.21 -7.30
CA HIS A 439 -10.75 -25.93 -6.61
C HIS A 439 -9.78 -25.90 -5.43
N TYR A 440 -9.20 -24.75 -5.13
CA TYR A 440 -8.35 -24.60 -3.95
C TYR A 440 -8.64 -23.31 -3.19
N TYR A 441 -8.29 -23.29 -1.91
CA TYR A 441 -8.03 -22.07 -1.15
C TYR A 441 -6.57 -21.99 -0.79
N ALA A 442 -5.95 -20.82 -0.92
CA ALA A 442 -4.54 -20.64 -0.58
C ALA A 442 -4.34 -19.67 0.57
N LEU A 443 -3.32 -19.97 1.37
CA LEU A 443 -2.72 -19.07 2.36
C LEU A 443 -1.31 -18.73 1.88
N LEU A 444 -0.96 -17.44 1.90
CA LEU A 444 0.41 -16.99 1.68
C LEU A 444 1.15 -17.03 3.02
N ASN A 445 2.18 -17.85 3.11
CA ASN A 445 3.05 -17.96 4.27
C ASN A 445 4.42 -17.39 3.95
N ARG A 446 5.07 -16.82 4.98
CA ARG A 446 6.44 -16.30 4.94
C ARG A 446 7.29 -17.03 5.97
N VAL A 447 8.47 -17.48 5.58
CA VAL A 447 9.48 -18.02 6.48
C VAL A 447 10.83 -17.39 6.16
N ASP A 448 11.52 -16.93 7.20
CA ASP A 448 12.90 -16.50 7.07
C ASP A 448 13.80 -17.74 7.23
N VAL A 449 14.53 -18.09 6.16
CA VAL A 449 15.41 -19.25 6.09
C VAL A 449 16.84 -18.77 6.17
N GLU A 450 17.56 -19.18 7.21
CA GLU A 450 18.99 -18.93 7.33
C GLU A 450 19.75 -19.97 6.51
N ASP A 451 20.53 -19.51 5.52
CA ASP A 451 21.44 -20.39 4.80
C ASP A 451 22.60 -20.78 5.74
N PRO A 452 22.71 -22.06 6.14
CA PRO A 452 23.71 -22.50 7.11
C PRO A 452 25.15 -22.38 6.59
N ASN A 453 25.36 -22.22 5.27
CA ASN A 453 26.69 -22.11 4.67
C ASN A 453 27.17 -20.66 4.54
N THR A 454 26.24 -19.73 4.30
CA THR A 454 26.57 -18.32 4.04
C THR A 454 26.18 -17.38 5.18
N GLN A 455 25.39 -17.86 6.16
CA GLN A 455 24.80 -17.07 7.26
C GLN A 455 23.96 -15.89 6.76
N THR A 456 23.46 -15.96 5.53
CA THR A 456 22.49 -15.00 5.00
C THR A 456 21.08 -15.50 5.28
N THR A 457 20.22 -14.61 5.76
CA THR A 457 18.79 -14.89 5.88
C THR A 457 18.10 -14.54 4.57
N ASN A 458 17.49 -15.53 3.93
CA ASN A 458 16.61 -15.34 2.79
C ASN A 458 15.17 -15.44 3.25
N THR A 459 14.31 -14.57 2.73
CA THR A 459 12.87 -14.68 2.96
C THR A 459 12.26 -15.55 1.87
N GLU A 460 11.64 -16.67 2.27
CA GLU A 460 10.90 -17.55 1.38
C GLU A 460 9.40 -17.34 1.56
N SER A 461 8.69 -17.26 0.43
CA SER A 461 7.23 -17.18 0.37
C SER A 461 6.70 -18.47 -0.24
N TYR A 462 5.74 -19.11 0.44
CA TYR A 462 5.06 -20.29 -0.12
C TYR A 462 3.55 -20.18 0.04
N PHE A 463 2.86 -20.78 -0.93
CA PHE A 463 1.41 -20.93 -0.93
C PHE A 463 1.07 -22.31 -0.42
N GLU A 464 0.39 -22.34 0.72
CA GLU A 464 -0.30 -23.55 1.13
C GLU A 464 -1.67 -23.55 0.48
N MET A 465 -1.88 -24.43 -0.50
CA MET A 465 -3.12 -24.55 -1.27
C MET A 465 -3.93 -25.73 -0.73
N ILE A 466 -4.96 -25.44 0.05
CA ILE A 466 -5.89 -26.46 0.54
C ILE A 466 -6.82 -26.84 -0.61
N ALA A 467 -6.72 -28.09 -1.08
CA ALA A 467 -7.60 -28.61 -2.12
C ALA A 467 -9.05 -28.63 -1.61
N GLN A 468 -9.98 -28.32 -2.49
CA GLN A 468 -11.43 -28.36 -2.28
C GLN A 468 -12.06 -29.23 -3.37
N PRO A 469 -11.68 -30.51 -3.48
CA PRO A 469 -12.27 -31.41 -4.44
C PRO A 469 -13.77 -31.57 -4.16
N ASN A 470 -14.55 -31.67 -5.23
CA ASN A 470 -15.97 -31.93 -5.10
C ASN A 470 -16.18 -33.43 -4.87
N ALA A 471 -16.65 -33.80 -3.68
CA ALA A 471 -16.86 -35.21 -3.31
C ALA A 471 -17.93 -35.93 -4.16
N GLU A 472 -18.71 -35.20 -4.94
CA GLU A 472 -19.73 -35.72 -5.87
C GLU A 472 -19.23 -35.85 -7.31
N ILE A 473 -18.01 -35.40 -7.62
CA ILE A 473 -17.42 -35.45 -8.96
C ILE A 473 -16.36 -36.56 -9.01
N ASP A 474 -16.46 -37.40 -10.04
CA ASP A 474 -15.39 -38.31 -10.45
C ASP A 474 -14.57 -37.61 -11.54
N TYR A 475 -13.31 -37.33 -11.25
CA TYR A 475 -12.38 -36.67 -12.14
C TYR A 475 -11.83 -37.65 -13.17
N ARG A 476 -11.83 -37.27 -14.44
CA ARG A 476 -11.23 -38.11 -15.49
C ARG A 476 -9.71 -37.99 -15.47
N PHE A 477 -9.04 -39.14 -15.32
CA PHE A 477 -7.59 -39.25 -15.21
C PHE A 477 -7.04 -40.03 -16.40
N ASP A 478 -6.70 -39.27 -17.44
CA ASP A 478 -6.25 -39.74 -18.74
C ASP A 478 -4.92 -40.50 -18.66
N ALA A 479 -4.05 -40.12 -17.71
CA ALA A 479 -2.75 -40.74 -17.51
C ALA A 479 -2.80 -42.26 -17.30
N LEU A 480 -3.89 -42.78 -16.69
CA LEU A 480 -4.09 -44.21 -16.45
C LEU A 480 -5.38 -44.75 -17.06
N ARG A 481 -6.08 -43.96 -17.88
CA ARG A 481 -7.43 -44.27 -18.37
C ARG A 481 -8.34 -44.72 -17.22
N SER A 482 -8.46 -43.87 -16.21
CA SER A 482 -9.25 -44.14 -15.00
C SER A 482 -10.08 -42.94 -14.59
N THR A 483 -11.01 -43.13 -13.65
CA THR A 483 -11.60 -42.02 -12.91
C THR A 483 -11.08 -41.97 -11.48
N LEU A 484 -10.88 -40.77 -10.96
CA LEU A 484 -10.42 -40.50 -9.61
C LEU A 484 -11.52 -39.80 -8.82
N LYS A 485 -11.81 -40.30 -7.63
CA LYS A 485 -12.52 -39.58 -6.59
C LYS A 485 -11.51 -39.05 -5.59
N ILE A 486 -11.37 -37.73 -5.51
CA ILE A 486 -10.38 -37.08 -4.63
C ILE A 486 -11.08 -36.70 -3.31
N ALA A 487 -10.51 -37.13 -2.19
CA ALA A 487 -11.02 -36.85 -0.86
C ALA A 487 -10.67 -35.42 -0.41
N GLN A 488 -11.54 -34.81 0.42
CA GLN A 488 -11.43 -33.42 0.87
C GLN A 488 -10.22 -33.12 1.76
N ASP A 489 -9.56 -34.15 2.30
CA ASP A 489 -8.34 -34.04 3.09
C ASP A 489 -7.06 -34.12 2.24
N SER A 490 -7.21 -34.12 0.90
CA SER A 490 -6.08 -33.94 -0.02
C SER A 490 -5.51 -32.53 0.09
N ARG A 491 -4.21 -32.36 -0.18
CA ARG A 491 -3.48 -31.10 0.01
C ARG A 491 -2.64 -30.77 -1.21
N LEU A 492 -2.52 -29.49 -1.53
CA LEU A 492 -1.64 -28.97 -2.56
C LEU A 492 -0.68 -27.96 -1.92
N GLU A 493 0.58 -28.00 -2.33
CA GLU A 493 1.59 -27.03 -1.89
C GLU A 493 2.23 -26.43 -3.12
N ALA A 494 2.42 -25.11 -3.11
CA ALA A 494 3.16 -24.41 -4.14
C ALA A 494 4.19 -23.47 -3.48
N THR A 495 5.46 -23.84 -3.53
CA THR A 495 6.58 -23.08 -2.95
C THR A 495 7.38 -22.44 -4.08
N HIS A 496 7.83 -21.20 -3.91
CA HIS A 496 8.66 -20.53 -4.90
C HIS A 496 10.00 -20.12 -4.30
N THR A 497 11.11 -20.55 -4.90
CA THR A 497 12.44 -20.02 -4.60
C THR A 497 13.01 -19.32 -5.83
N PRO A 498 13.80 -18.24 -5.67
CA PRO A 498 14.46 -17.58 -6.82
C PRO A 498 15.38 -18.52 -7.62
N ALA A 499 15.94 -19.55 -6.98
CA ALA A 499 16.86 -20.49 -7.61
C ALA A 499 16.14 -21.59 -8.41
N ASP A 500 15.02 -22.11 -7.88
CA ASP A 500 14.37 -23.31 -8.43
C ASP A 500 13.00 -23.02 -9.05
N GLY A 501 12.49 -21.79 -8.99
CA GLY A 501 11.14 -21.44 -9.43
C GLY A 501 10.06 -22.09 -8.57
N TRP A 502 8.90 -22.36 -9.17
CA TRP A 502 7.77 -23.01 -8.51
C TRP A 502 7.99 -24.51 -8.32
N GLU A 503 7.86 -24.97 -7.09
CA GLU A 503 7.66 -26.37 -6.73
C GLU A 503 6.20 -26.58 -6.36
N VAL A 504 5.50 -27.42 -7.12
CA VAL A 504 4.12 -27.80 -6.86
C VAL A 504 4.05 -29.27 -6.48
N LEU A 505 3.39 -29.57 -5.37
CA LEU A 505 3.19 -30.93 -4.86
C LEU A 505 1.73 -31.13 -4.48
N ALA A 506 1.09 -32.13 -5.08
CA ALA A 506 -0.20 -32.63 -4.66
C ALA A 506 -0.02 -33.89 -3.83
N THR A 507 -0.57 -33.92 -2.62
CA THR A 507 -0.71 -35.13 -1.80
C THR A 507 -2.19 -35.49 -1.74
N LEU A 508 -2.55 -36.58 -2.42
CA LEU A 508 -3.92 -36.96 -2.69
C LEU A 508 -4.33 -38.18 -1.86
N ASN A 509 -5.55 -38.10 -1.34
CA ASN A 509 -6.29 -39.23 -0.79
C ASN A 509 -7.55 -39.43 -1.62
N GLY A 510 -8.04 -40.65 -1.75
CA GLY A 510 -9.20 -40.86 -2.60
C GLY A 510 -9.44 -42.30 -3.00
N ALA A 511 -10.11 -42.45 -4.15
CA ALA A 511 -10.30 -43.73 -4.79
C ALA A 511 -10.14 -43.64 -6.31
N LEU A 512 -9.59 -44.68 -6.90
CA LEU A 512 -9.42 -44.87 -8.33
C LEU A 512 -10.41 -45.93 -8.81
N THR A 513 -11.00 -45.70 -9.98
CA THR A 513 -11.89 -46.63 -10.65
C THR A 513 -11.37 -46.93 -12.05
N LEU A 514 -11.16 -48.22 -12.33
CA LEU A 514 -10.92 -48.77 -13.67
C LEU A 514 -12.11 -49.66 -14.00
N ASP A 515 -12.93 -49.25 -14.95
CA ASP A 515 -14.15 -49.98 -15.30
C ASP A 515 -14.08 -50.64 -16.69
N GLY A 516 -15.17 -51.34 -17.01
CA GLY A 516 -15.35 -52.07 -18.26
C GLY A 516 -15.28 -51.22 -19.52
N ASN A 517 -15.67 -49.95 -19.45
CA ASN A 517 -15.62 -49.06 -20.61
C ASN A 517 -14.18 -48.68 -20.92
N LEU A 518 -13.36 -48.47 -19.89
CA LEU A 518 -11.96 -48.07 -20.01
C LEU A 518 -11.04 -49.26 -20.38
N SER A 519 -11.29 -50.47 -19.85
CA SER A 519 -10.57 -51.68 -20.28
C SER A 519 -10.80 -52.04 -21.76
N SER A 520 -11.98 -51.73 -22.32
CA SER A 520 -12.22 -51.92 -23.76
C SER A 520 -11.37 -51.01 -24.68
N ALA A 521 -10.90 -49.87 -24.14
CA ALA A 521 -9.98 -48.98 -24.82
C ALA A 521 -8.51 -49.44 -24.72
N ILE A 522 -8.22 -50.37 -23.80
CA ILE A 522 -6.91 -50.97 -23.57
C ILE A 522 -6.97 -52.39 -24.15
N GLN A 523 -6.68 -52.53 -25.44
CA GLN A 523 -6.82 -53.79 -26.19
C GLN A 523 -6.05 -54.98 -25.56
N GLN A 524 -5.14 -54.67 -24.64
CA GLN A 524 -4.21 -55.58 -23.97
C GLN A 524 -4.70 -56.21 -22.66
N ILE A 525 -5.83 -55.76 -22.11
CA ILE A 525 -6.32 -56.27 -20.83
C ILE A 525 -7.72 -56.88 -20.96
N PRO A 526 -7.97 -58.08 -20.39
CA PRO A 526 -9.31 -58.62 -20.25
C PRO A 526 -10.21 -57.64 -19.48
N TYR A 527 -11.53 -57.75 -19.64
CA TYR A 527 -12.49 -56.89 -18.94
C TYR A 527 -12.15 -56.75 -17.44
N VAL A 528 -11.83 -55.52 -17.02
CA VAL A 528 -11.48 -55.17 -15.64
C VAL A 528 -12.65 -54.42 -15.01
N ASN A 529 -12.98 -54.75 -13.77
CA ASN A 529 -13.89 -53.98 -12.95
C ASN A 529 -13.27 -53.70 -11.58
N PHE A 530 -12.32 -52.76 -11.55
CA PHE A 530 -11.65 -52.30 -10.35
C PHE A 530 -12.24 -50.98 -9.87
N THR A 531 -13.48 -51.03 -9.34
CA THR A 531 -14.19 -49.83 -8.87
C THR A 531 -13.86 -49.52 -7.40
N GLY A 532 -13.36 -48.33 -7.09
CA GLY A 532 -13.13 -47.91 -5.70
C GLY A 532 -11.90 -48.56 -5.06
N ILE A 533 -10.77 -48.60 -5.77
CA ILE A 533 -9.46 -48.84 -5.16
C ILE A 533 -9.10 -47.58 -4.37
N THR A 534 -8.97 -47.65 -3.05
CA THR A 534 -8.66 -46.46 -2.24
C THR A 534 -7.16 -46.20 -2.18
N PHE A 535 -6.77 -44.93 -2.15
CA PHE A 535 -5.39 -44.49 -1.96
C PHE A 535 -5.28 -43.40 -0.90
N GLN A 536 -4.15 -43.36 -0.20
CA GLN A 536 -3.81 -42.35 0.80
C GLN A 536 -2.35 -41.93 0.65
N GLY A 537 -2.11 -40.61 0.65
CA GLY A 537 -0.77 -40.04 0.51
C GLY A 537 -0.16 -40.26 -0.88
N PHE A 538 -0.98 -40.39 -1.92
CA PHE A 538 -0.49 -40.47 -3.30
C PHE A 538 0.03 -39.10 -3.72
N GLN A 539 1.33 -38.98 -3.99
CA GLN A 539 1.94 -37.69 -4.31
C GLN A 539 2.27 -37.55 -5.78
N ILE A 540 2.02 -36.36 -6.33
CA ILE A 540 2.43 -35.96 -7.67
C ILE A 540 2.90 -34.51 -7.66
N GLY A 541 4.07 -34.23 -8.24
CA GLY A 541 4.63 -32.88 -8.29
C GLY A 541 5.50 -32.63 -9.51
N ASN A 542 5.73 -31.36 -9.84
CA ASN A 542 6.57 -30.97 -10.99
C ASN A 542 8.06 -31.23 -10.77
N LYS A 543 8.54 -31.29 -9.52
CA LYS A 543 9.94 -31.60 -9.16
C LYS A 543 10.14 -32.98 -8.52
N VAL A 544 9.24 -33.36 -7.62
CA VAL A 544 9.33 -34.63 -6.86
C VAL A 544 8.93 -35.85 -7.71
N GLY A 545 8.14 -35.66 -8.79
CA GLY A 545 7.65 -36.77 -9.60
C GLY A 545 6.43 -37.43 -8.96
N PHE A 546 6.50 -38.73 -8.66
CA PHE A 546 5.40 -39.51 -8.10
C PHE A 546 5.85 -40.35 -6.90
N GLU A 547 5.03 -40.38 -5.86
CA GLU A 547 5.12 -41.34 -4.75
C GLU A 547 3.77 -42.03 -4.59
N PRO A 548 3.70 -43.38 -4.55
CA PRO A 548 2.42 -44.08 -4.57
C PRO A 548 1.58 -43.85 -3.33
N GLY A 549 2.18 -43.65 -2.16
CA GLY A 549 1.45 -43.72 -0.90
C GLY A 549 0.95 -45.14 -0.60
N ILE A 550 -0.18 -45.25 0.10
CA ILE A 550 -0.79 -46.51 0.55
C ILE A 550 -2.07 -46.76 -0.26
N TRP A 551 -2.20 -47.96 -0.84
CA TRP A 551 -3.38 -48.35 -1.62
C TRP A 551 -4.06 -49.59 -1.02
N ALA A 552 -5.38 -49.67 -1.18
CA ALA A 552 -6.17 -50.80 -0.70
C ALA A 552 -7.39 -51.07 -1.58
N VAL A 553 -7.78 -52.35 -1.67
CA VAL A 553 -9.03 -52.76 -2.33
C VAL A 553 -10.10 -53.01 -1.26
N ALA A 554 -11.16 -52.22 -1.30
CA ALA A 554 -12.35 -52.41 -0.47
C ALA A 554 -13.51 -53.01 -1.29
N SER A 555 -14.61 -53.40 -0.65
CA SER A 555 -15.86 -53.77 -1.33
C SER A 555 -16.34 -52.68 -2.30
N PRO A 556 -16.98 -53.02 -3.45
CA PRO A 556 -17.42 -54.35 -3.89
C PRO A 556 -16.29 -55.23 -4.43
N GLN A 557 -16.57 -56.52 -4.62
CA GLN A 557 -15.65 -57.50 -5.20
C GLN A 557 -15.15 -57.02 -6.56
N LYS A 558 -13.82 -56.97 -6.73
CA LYS A 558 -13.18 -56.64 -8.01
C LYS A 558 -13.13 -57.86 -8.89
N THR A 559 -13.19 -57.66 -10.20
CA THR A 559 -13.13 -58.77 -11.16
C THR A 559 -12.17 -58.49 -12.30
N LEU A 560 -11.57 -59.57 -12.81
CA LEU A 560 -10.70 -59.62 -13.97
C LEU A 560 -11.20 -60.75 -14.87
N ALA A 561 -11.56 -60.45 -16.11
CA ALA A 561 -12.22 -61.38 -17.02
C ALA A 561 -13.49 -62.05 -16.42
N GLY A 562 -14.13 -61.41 -15.45
CA GLY A 562 -15.29 -61.94 -14.71
C GLY A 562 -14.95 -62.80 -13.48
N PHE A 563 -13.68 -63.12 -13.25
CA PHE A 563 -13.23 -63.84 -12.06
C PHE A 563 -12.99 -62.88 -10.89
N PRO A 564 -13.41 -63.22 -9.65
CA PRO A 564 -13.09 -62.42 -8.47
C PRO A 564 -11.59 -62.31 -8.25
N VAL A 565 -11.09 -61.09 -8.01
CA VAL A 565 -9.68 -60.87 -7.67
C VAL A 565 -9.49 -60.27 -6.28
N THR A 566 -8.39 -60.63 -5.64
CA THR A 566 -7.84 -59.98 -4.44
C THR A 566 -6.61 -59.19 -4.86
N LEU A 567 -6.42 -57.99 -4.31
CA LEU A 567 -5.17 -57.25 -4.47
C LEU A 567 -4.23 -57.63 -3.32
N ASP A 568 -3.09 -58.21 -3.65
CA ASP A 568 -2.07 -58.66 -2.70
C ASP A 568 -1.02 -57.58 -2.43
N GLY A 569 -0.78 -56.70 -3.42
CA GLY A 569 0.20 -55.63 -3.34
C GLY A 569 0.01 -54.56 -4.41
N LEU A 570 0.54 -53.37 -4.14
CA LEU A 570 0.72 -52.32 -5.14
C LEU A 570 2.17 -51.83 -5.08
N THR A 571 2.83 -51.74 -6.23
CA THR A 571 4.15 -51.13 -6.35
C THR A 571 4.19 -50.12 -7.49
N VAL A 572 5.14 -49.18 -7.43
CA VAL A 572 5.44 -48.28 -8.55
C VAL A 572 6.56 -48.87 -9.38
N ALA A 573 6.25 -49.15 -10.63
CA ALA A 573 7.25 -49.45 -11.64
C ALA A 573 7.73 -48.14 -12.27
N ARG A 574 9.03 -48.03 -12.52
CA ARG A 574 9.60 -46.87 -13.21
C ARG A 574 10.47 -47.35 -14.36
N GLU A 575 10.19 -46.82 -15.54
CA GLU A 575 11.00 -47.05 -16.73
C GLU A 575 11.53 -45.71 -17.25
N LEU A 576 12.84 -45.68 -17.51
CA LEU A 576 13.47 -44.57 -18.22
C LEU A 576 13.38 -44.86 -19.72
N SER A 577 12.81 -43.92 -20.47
CA SER A 577 12.77 -43.97 -21.93
C SER A 577 13.58 -42.81 -22.52
N LEU A 578 13.80 -42.83 -23.84
CA LEU A 578 14.47 -41.73 -24.55
C LEU A 578 13.63 -40.45 -24.60
N ASP A 579 12.31 -40.56 -24.45
CA ASP A 579 11.33 -39.46 -24.64
C ASP A 579 10.69 -38.98 -23.32
N GLY A 580 11.07 -39.56 -22.17
CA GLY A 580 10.53 -39.21 -20.86
C GLY A 580 10.59 -40.33 -19.83
N VAL A 581 9.85 -40.16 -18.73
CA VAL A 581 9.71 -41.15 -17.66
C VAL A 581 8.36 -41.85 -17.80
N ARG A 582 8.37 -43.19 -17.88
CA ARG A 582 7.18 -44.02 -17.75
C ARG A 582 7.03 -44.46 -16.30
N LEU A 583 5.84 -44.25 -15.76
CA LEU A 583 5.49 -44.68 -14.41
C LEU A 583 4.34 -45.68 -14.46
N GLY A 584 4.55 -46.84 -13.89
CA GLY A 584 3.59 -47.93 -13.84
C GLY A 584 3.00 -48.06 -12.43
N LEU A 585 1.68 -48.14 -12.31
CA LEU A 585 1.03 -48.69 -11.12
C LEU A 585 0.86 -50.19 -11.32
N SER A 586 1.65 -50.98 -10.58
CA SER A 586 1.66 -52.44 -10.64
C SER A 586 0.79 -53.02 -9.53
N PHE A 587 -0.27 -53.70 -9.91
CA PHE A 587 -1.22 -54.39 -9.04
C PHE A 587 -0.90 -55.88 -9.03
N ASP A 588 -0.49 -56.40 -7.88
CA ASP A 588 -0.27 -57.84 -7.69
C ASP A 588 -1.61 -58.48 -7.29
N LEU A 589 -2.06 -59.45 -8.09
CA LEU A 589 -3.42 -59.97 -8.06
C LEU A 589 -3.45 -61.48 -7.78
N THR A 590 -4.34 -61.88 -6.87
CA THR A 590 -4.81 -63.26 -6.76
C THR A 590 -6.17 -63.38 -7.45
N VAL A 591 -6.24 -64.16 -8.53
CA VAL A 591 -7.44 -64.41 -9.35
C VAL A 591 -8.10 -65.72 -8.93
N ASN A 592 -9.33 -65.66 -8.42
CA ASN A 592 -10.09 -66.84 -8.02
C ASN A 592 -10.77 -67.48 -9.25
N VAL A 593 -10.12 -68.49 -9.81
CA VAL A 593 -10.61 -69.20 -11.01
C VAL A 593 -11.64 -70.30 -10.67
N ALA A 594 -11.66 -70.79 -9.43
CA ALA A 594 -12.71 -71.67 -8.88
C ALA A 594 -12.82 -71.57 -7.33
N GLU A 595 -13.81 -72.26 -6.73
CA GLU A 595 -14.13 -72.20 -5.28
C GLU A 595 -12.92 -72.45 -4.36
N TYR A 596 -11.95 -73.26 -4.80
CA TYR A 596 -10.73 -73.58 -4.05
C TYR A 596 -9.47 -73.50 -4.91
N LEU A 597 -9.51 -72.74 -6.01
CA LEU A 597 -8.37 -72.60 -6.91
C LEU A 597 -8.19 -71.13 -7.29
N SER A 598 -7.01 -70.61 -6.99
CA SER A 598 -6.60 -69.26 -7.32
C SER A 598 -5.30 -69.29 -8.10
N GLY A 599 -5.10 -68.32 -8.98
CA GLY A 599 -3.83 -68.06 -9.63
C GLY A 599 -3.29 -66.67 -9.29
N SER A 600 -1.98 -66.50 -9.36
CA SER A 600 -1.32 -65.20 -9.24
C SER A 600 -1.17 -64.56 -10.62
N SER A 601 -1.29 -63.24 -10.70
CA SER A 601 -1.02 -62.44 -11.90
C SER A 601 -0.63 -61.03 -11.47
N SER A 602 -0.04 -60.23 -12.35
CA SER A 602 0.23 -58.81 -12.11
C SER A 602 -0.33 -57.97 -13.25
N LEU A 603 -0.96 -56.84 -12.93
CA LEU A 603 -1.44 -55.84 -13.90
C LEU A 603 -0.67 -54.55 -13.68
N VAL A 604 -0.02 -54.01 -14.71
CA VAL A 604 0.64 -52.72 -14.67
C VAL A 604 -0.07 -51.74 -15.60
N LEU A 605 -0.45 -50.58 -15.08
CA LEU A 605 -0.95 -49.46 -15.87
C LEU A 605 0.13 -48.39 -15.98
N TRP A 606 0.52 -48.04 -17.19
CA TRP A 606 1.60 -47.10 -17.47
C TRP A 606 1.06 -45.71 -17.80
N ALA A 607 1.66 -44.70 -17.18
CA ALA A 607 1.54 -43.30 -17.54
C ALA A 607 2.87 -42.79 -18.13
N GLU A 608 2.80 -42.04 -19.21
CA GLU A 608 3.92 -41.32 -19.82
C GLU A 608 3.91 -39.86 -19.37
N LEU A 609 4.98 -39.44 -18.69
CA LEU A 609 5.13 -38.07 -18.21
C LEU A 609 5.91 -37.22 -19.20
N HIS A 610 5.31 -36.11 -19.59
CA HIS A 610 5.91 -35.10 -20.44
C HIS A 610 6.05 -33.79 -19.65
N MET A 611 7.29 -33.43 -19.32
CA MET A 611 7.66 -32.22 -18.58
C MET A 611 8.58 -31.32 -19.42
N PRO A 612 8.07 -30.71 -20.51
CA PRO A 612 8.84 -29.75 -21.30
C PRO A 612 9.10 -28.47 -20.50
N GLY A 613 10.31 -27.91 -20.59
CA GLY A 613 10.77 -26.82 -19.71
C GLY A 613 9.92 -25.54 -19.72
N ASP A 614 9.37 -25.13 -20.86
CA ASP A 614 8.59 -23.88 -21.01
C ASP A 614 7.15 -24.15 -21.48
N SER A 615 6.55 -25.27 -21.10
CA SER A 615 5.21 -25.66 -21.57
C SER A 615 4.45 -26.46 -20.53
N VAL A 616 3.15 -26.62 -20.76
CA VAL A 616 2.27 -27.39 -19.87
C VAL A 616 2.83 -28.81 -19.67
N HIS A 617 2.99 -29.18 -18.41
CA HIS A 617 3.28 -30.56 -18.02
C HIS A 617 2.01 -31.39 -18.19
N PHE A 618 2.11 -32.54 -18.84
CA PHE A 618 0.99 -33.45 -19.00
C PHE A 618 1.43 -34.90 -18.82
N ALA A 619 0.45 -35.74 -18.51
CA ALA A 619 0.64 -37.18 -18.44
C ALA A 619 -0.39 -37.85 -19.33
N SER A 620 0.07 -38.75 -20.19
CA SER A 620 -0.78 -39.52 -21.10
C SER A 620 -0.73 -41.00 -20.78
N PHE A 621 -1.74 -41.74 -21.22
CA PHE A 621 -1.73 -43.20 -21.09
C PHE A 621 -0.59 -43.81 -21.88
N GLY A 622 0.32 -44.48 -21.17
CA GLY A 622 1.49 -45.17 -21.71
C GLY A 622 1.27 -46.64 -22.01
N GLY A 623 0.06 -47.18 -21.82
CA GLY A 623 -0.27 -48.59 -22.08
C GLY A 623 -0.58 -49.39 -20.81
N ALA A 624 -0.90 -50.67 -20.97
CA ALA A 624 -1.06 -51.60 -19.87
C ALA A 624 -0.35 -52.91 -20.20
N SER A 625 0.13 -53.60 -19.18
CA SER A 625 0.71 -54.93 -19.32
C SER A 625 0.13 -55.85 -18.25
N MET A 626 -0.22 -57.07 -18.63
CA MET A 626 -0.70 -58.08 -17.70
C MET A 626 0.17 -59.33 -17.82
N GLU A 627 0.64 -59.84 -16.69
CA GLU A 627 1.32 -61.12 -16.63
C GLU A 627 0.30 -62.27 -16.73
N ASP A 628 0.80 -63.43 -17.15
CA ASP A 628 0.00 -64.66 -17.20
C ASP A 628 -0.63 -64.96 -15.82
N ILE A 629 -1.76 -65.67 -15.82
CA ILE A 629 -2.33 -66.17 -14.56
C ILE A 629 -1.65 -67.49 -14.26
N ASP A 630 -0.74 -67.51 -13.31
CA ASP A 630 -0.03 -68.70 -12.86
C ASP A 630 -0.82 -69.43 -11.77
N LEU A 631 -1.03 -70.74 -11.95
CA LEU A 631 -1.70 -71.63 -11.02
C LEU A 631 -0.66 -72.58 -10.40
N ASP A 632 -0.46 -72.50 -9.08
CA ASP A 632 0.23 -73.54 -8.30
C ASP A 632 -0.61 -73.87 -7.06
N HIS A 633 -1.19 -75.07 -7.03
CA HIS A 633 -2.02 -75.50 -5.91
C HIS A 633 -1.84 -76.98 -5.56
N ASP A 634 -1.61 -77.28 -4.28
CA ASP A 634 -1.49 -78.66 -3.77
C ASP A 634 -2.70 -79.01 -2.88
N PHE A 635 -3.61 -79.84 -3.41
CA PHE A 635 -4.76 -80.39 -2.69
C PHE A 635 -4.41 -81.62 -1.83
N GLY A 636 -3.12 -81.90 -1.62
CA GLY A 636 -2.59 -83.05 -0.90
C GLY A 636 -2.52 -84.31 -1.77
N ILE A 637 -3.67 -84.73 -2.32
CA ILE A 637 -3.77 -85.90 -3.22
C ILE A 637 -3.48 -85.56 -4.69
N VAL A 638 -3.63 -84.29 -5.07
CA VAL A 638 -3.39 -83.78 -6.41
C VAL A 638 -2.66 -82.46 -6.30
N LYS A 639 -1.52 -82.33 -6.99
CA LYS A 639 -0.90 -81.03 -7.25
C LYS A 639 -1.31 -80.57 -8.65
N LEU A 640 -1.77 -79.33 -8.77
CA LEU A 640 -2.04 -78.65 -10.03
C LEU A 640 -1.00 -77.56 -10.24
N ASP A 641 -0.37 -77.57 -11.40
CA ASP A 641 0.51 -76.53 -11.91
C ASP A 641 -0.01 -76.13 -13.30
N GLY A 642 0.02 -74.86 -13.66
CA GLY A 642 -0.45 -74.44 -14.97
C GLY A 642 -0.68 -72.95 -15.03
N GLY A 643 -1.40 -72.50 -16.03
CA GLY A 643 -1.72 -71.09 -16.13
C GLY A 643 -2.57 -70.72 -17.33
N ILE A 644 -2.89 -69.43 -17.40
CA ILE A 644 -3.56 -68.80 -18.53
C ILE A 644 -2.60 -67.76 -19.10
N THR A 645 -2.10 -68.03 -20.31
CA THR A 645 -1.30 -67.10 -21.07
C THR A 645 -2.17 -66.28 -22.01
N TYR A 646 -1.98 -64.97 -22.00
CA TYR A 646 -2.64 -64.06 -22.94
C TYR A 646 -1.72 -63.82 -24.13
N TYR A 647 -2.30 -63.75 -25.33
CA TYR A 647 -1.55 -63.41 -26.54
C TYR A 647 -2.34 -62.45 -27.41
N GLU A 648 -1.60 -61.57 -28.06
CA GLU A 648 -2.11 -60.53 -28.94
C GLU A 648 -1.37 -60.52 -30.26
N ASP A 649 -2.09 -60.11 -31.30
CA ASP A 649 -1.59 -60.02 -32.67
C ASP A 649 -0.90 -61.32 -33.13
N ASP A 650 -1.35 -62.47 -32.62
CA ASP A 650 -0.82 -63.76 -33.06
C ASP A 650 -1.10 -63.90 -34.58
N PRO A 651 -0.08 -64.20 -35.40
CA PRO A 651 -0.22 -64.24 -36.86
C PRO A 651 -1.29 -65.20 -37.39
N VAL A 652 -1.76 -66.13 -36.56
CA VAL A 652 -2.74 -67.16 -36.90
C VAL A 652 -4.07 -66.95 -36.16
N PHE A 653 -4.00 -66.63 -34.87
CA PHE A 653 -5.16 -66.63 -33.97
C PHE A 653 -5.65 -65.22 -33.57
N GLY A 654 -4.91 -64.17 -33.91
CA GLY A 654 -5.23 -62.81 -33.48
C GLY A 654 -5.07 -62.66 -31.96
N ASN A 655 -6.09 -62.09 -31.29
CA ASN A 655 -6.08 -61.89 -29.85
C ASN A 655 -6.82 -63.03 -29.15
N GLY A 656 -6.22 -63.60 -28.10
CA GLY A 656 -6.82 -64.73 -27.38
C GLY A 656 -6.08 -65.09 -26.09
N PHE A 657 -6.45 -66.24 -25.53
CA PHE A 657 -5.78 -66.82 -24.38
C PHE A 657 -5.57 -68.31 -24.58
N LYS A 658 -4.54 -68.86 -23.92
CA LYS A 658 -4.22 -70.29 -23.88
C LYS A 658 -4.15 -70.71 -22.42
N GLY A 659 -5.00 -71.67 -22.04
CA GLY A 659 -4.90 -72.32 -20.74
C GLY A 659 -4.13 -73.62 -20.84
N GLU A 660 -3.26 -73.89 -19.88
CA GLU A 660 -2.61 -75.18 -19.68
C GLU A 660 -2.64 -75.61 -18.23
N ILE A 661 -2.75 -76.92 -17.99
CA ILE A 661 -2.79 -77.49 -16.65
C ILE A 661 -2.13 -78.86 -16.64
N ASP A 662 -1.18 -79.01 -15.73
CA ASP A 662 -0.51 -80.24 -15.37
C ASP A 662 -1.01 -80.70 -13.99
N ALA A 663 -1.44 -81.96 -13.90
CA ALA A 663 -1.96 -82.54 -12.67
C ALA A 663 -1.10 -83.74 -12.24
N GLU A 664 -0.45 -83.62 -11.09
CA GLU A 664 0.25 -84.73 -10.44
C GLU A 664 -0.68 -85.39 -9.41
N VAL A 665 -1.13 -86.61 -9.69
CA VAL A 665 -1.96 -87.39 -8.76
C VAL A 665 -1.08 -88.30 -7.94
N ARG A 666 -1.06 -88.08 -6.61
CA ARG A 666 -0.30 -88.92 -5.67
C ARG A 666 -1.09 -90.18 -5.36
N VAL A 667 -0.75 -91.29 -6.03
CA VAL A 667 -1.31 -92.61 -5.73
C VAL A 667 -0.45 -93.24 -4.63
N GLY A 668 -1.06 -93.46 -3.46
CA GLY A 668 -0.38 -93.99 -2.26
C GLY A 668 0.10 -95.42 -2.37
#